data_AF-A0A8H5IHR0-F1
#
_entry.id   AF-A0A8H5IHR0-F1
#
_cell.length_a   1.000
_cell.length_b   1.000
_cell.length_c   1.000
_cell.angle_alpha   90.00
_cell.angle_beta   90.00
_cell.angle_gamma   90.00
#
_symmetry.space_group_name_H-M   'P 1'
#
loop_
_entity.id
_entity.type
_entity.pdbx_description
1 polymer ?
#
loop_
_entity_poly.entity_id
_entity_poly.type
_entity_poly.pdbx_seq_one_letter_code
_entity_poly.pdbx_strand_id
1 'polypeptide(L)'
;MSSQGIRIAIDRGGTFTDAWAEVPGRQEHIVFKILSVCPDEYDDAPTECIRQILEIALDTTIPKGSLLDLAPIESIRMGTTVATNALLERKGDRVAFLATKGFRDVLLIGNQARPDLFDLSVRRLKQLYETVVEIDERVTIEGASEAPSNGPIDVSSDPALVVGQTGEVVRIMKKPDLDAVRADLEELKAQGFKNLAIGLMHSYTYPDHELQVTKLAEEMGFKVSASSVLQSMAKYVPRSQSAVADAYLTPMTFAYLDGFRKNFKGQLEDESANKLLICQSDGGLTSWSKFTGLRGVLSGPAGGVVGLSRTCYDDADGTPVLGFDMGGTSTDVARYSGALEHIFENTLAEVTIQTPQLDINTVAAGGGSILSWENGLLKVGPSSAGANPGPACYGRGGPLTVTDANFLLGRIIPDFFPRRLDRDVVREKFAALTEIVNKEKEGGEPFTPETLALGFLAIANATMTRPIRTLSEGRGYGASSHNLGSFGGAGGQHAVFIARDLGIKRAIIPCYSSILSAYGMALADVVVENQEPSAITFSEEVVPEIKARLESLSSKGAQGLESQGFDAKTTEHEYFLNMRYQGSDTSLMIPVSENVADAGVAFTARHTQEFGFSQSRNILIDDVRVRSVGKSRVLNISSPFEELKKYQSDGLTPVPTPIFSRKIFFENHGWTETPVYELKSMSPGVHVTGPAMIIDKTQTIVVDHLSKGVILPEHVILEVDKAEKQNVATETVDPVTLSVFGHRFMTVAEQMGHTMEKTSISVNIKERLDYSCAIFSADGGLVANAPHVPSHLGSMSTAIAYQAQRYKAGELKPGDVIISNHPQAGGTHLPDITTITPVFDDEENPKEIIFFVANRGHHADIGGIVPGSMPPNSTELWQEGAAIESFKMINEGAFDEAGLIKRLYDEPASFPGCSGTRTLTENIADLKAAVASNQKGIELIRALIKEFTWPVVQLYMHAIQDNAAQSVRDLLKQFAAKNEGGVLEATEYNDDGIPFKLKVTIDKDTGDAVFDFTGTGPEHSGNLNAPPTCSYSVIM
;
A
#
# COMPACT_ATOMS: atom_id res chain seq x y z
N MET A 1 -30.64 17.51 30.93
CA MET A 1 -29.64 16.43 31.02
C MET A 1 -30.32 15.19 30.47
N SER A 2 -30.11 14.87 29.20
CA SER A 2 -30.64 13.62 28.62
C SER A 2 -30.07 12.44 29.40
N SER A 3 -30.89 11.44 29.67
CA SER A 3 -30.48 10.20 30.34
C SER A 3 -29.30 9.58 29.57
N GLN A 4 -28.14 9.47 30.21
CA GLN A 4 -26.98 8.79 29.62
C GLN A 4 -27.35 7.31 29.45
N GLY A 5 -27.18 6.76 28.24
CA GLY A 5 -27.47 5.37 27.93
C GLY A 5 -26.19 4.56 27.72
N ILE A 6 -26.33 3.26 27.44
CA ILE A 6 -25.19 2.36 27.20
C ILE A 6 -24.57 2.70 25.83
N ARG A 7 -23.25 2.89 25.78
CA ARG A 7 -22.50 3.05 24.52
C ARG A 7 -21.80 1.76 24.17
N ILE A 8 -21.96 1.31 22.93
CA ILE A 8 -21.40 0.04 22.45
C ILE A 8 -20.60 0.30 21.18
N ALA A 9 -19.40 -0.25 21.10
CA ALA A 9 -18.58 -0.27 19.90
C ALA A 9 -18.13 -1.70 19.57
N ILE A 10 -18.24 -2.09 18.29
CA ILE A 10 -18.00 -3.46 17.84
C ILE A 10 -17.19 -3.44 16.55
N ASP A 11 -16.11 -4.21 16.51
CA ASP A 11 -15.40 -4.52 15.28
C ASP A 11 -15.57 -6.00 14.94
N ARG A 12 -16.21 -6.27 13.80
CA ARG A 12 -16.36 -7.63 13.26
C ARG A 12 -15.20 -7.94 12.31
N GLY A 13 -14.11 -8.44 12.88
CA GLY A 13 -12.96 -8.94 12.13
C GLY A 13 -13.20 -10.31 11.48
N GLY A 14 -12.20 -10.82 10.74
CA GLY A 14 -12.28 -12.13 10.09
C GLY A 14 -12.23 -13.32 11.06
N THR A 15 -11.38 -13.24 12.10
CA THR A 15 -11.20 -14.32 13.08
C THR A 15 -12.02 -14.09 14.36
N PHE A 16 -11.95 -12.89 14.92
CA PHE A 16 -12.62 -12.51 16.16
C PHE A 16 -13.50 -11.28 15.95
N THR A 17 -14.59 -11.24 16.71
CA THR A 17 -15.44 -10.06 16.91
C THR A 17 -15.10 -9.47 18.27
N ASP A 18 -14.68 -8.21 18.23
CA ASP A 18 -14.22 -7.46 19.39
C ASP A 18 -15.29 -6.44 19.77
N ALA A 19 -15.65 -6.36 21.05
CA ALA A 19 -16.66 -5.43 21.53
C ALA A 19 -16.20 -4.71 22.79
N TRP A 20 -16.54 -3.42 22.84
CA TRP A 20 -16.35 -2.53 23.97
C TRP A 20 -17.68 -1.89 24.35
N ALA A 21 -17.95 -1.75 25.65
CA ALA A 21 -19.11 -1.01 26.12
C ALA A 21 -18.87 -0.23 27.41
N GLU A 22 -19.47 0.95 27.46
CA GLU A 22 -19.56 1.79 28.65
C GLU A 22 -20.99 1.80 29.15
N VAL A 23 -21.15 1.46 30.42
CA VAL A 23 -22.44 1.44 31.12
C VAL A 23 -22.46 2.60 32.12
N PRO A 24 -23.43 3.52 32.03
CA PRO A 24 -23.54 4.64 32.96
C PRO A 24 -23.53 4.19 34.43
N GLY A 25 -22.67 4.82 35.24
CA GLY A 25 -22.54 4.51 36.67
C GLY A 25 -21.64 3.31 37.00
N ARG A 26 -21.12 2.59 36.00
CA ARG A 26 -20.11 1.53 36.18
C ARG A 26 -18.71 2.10 35.95
N GLN A 27 -17.75 1.77 36.82
CA GLN A 27 -16.36 2.23 36.70
C GLN A 27 -15.56 1.46 35.64
N GLU A 28 -15.82 0.16 35.48
CA GLU A 28 -15.11 -0.68 34.50
C GLU A 28 -15.92 -0.84 33.21
N HIS A 29 -15.25 -0.65 32.07
CA HIS A 29 -15.79 -0.98 30.75
C HIS A 29 -15.96 -2.49 30.59
N ILE A 30 -16.96 -2.88 29.79
CA ILE A 30 -17.20 -4.27 29.42
C ILE A 30 -16.46 -4.53 28.11
N VAL A 31 -15.67 -5.61 28.06
CA VAL A 31 -14.88 -6.00 26.89
C VAL A 31 -15.15 -7.47 26.57
N PHE A 32 -15.43 -7.75 25.29
CA PHE A 32 -15.60 -9.10 24.77
C PHE A 32 -14.71 -9.34 23.55
N LYS A 33 -14.24 -10.58 23.41
CA LYS A 33 -13.53 -11.10 22.24
C LYS A 33 -14.04 -12.50 21.97
N ILE A 34 -14.89 -12.65 20.96
CA ILE A 34 -15.52 -13.93 20.58
C ILE A 34 -15.18 -14.28 19.14
N LEU A 35 -15.43 -15.52 18.70
CA LEU A 35 -15.17 -15.91 17.31
C LEU A 35 -16.17 -15.23 16.36
N SER A 36 -15.69 -14.73 15.21
CA SER A 36 -16.59 -14.09 14.24
C SER A 36 -17.58 -15.03 13.58
N VAL A 37 -17.29 -16.33 13.60
CA VAL A 37 -18.12 -17.40 13.02
C VAL A 37 -18.13 -18.59 13.99
N CYS A 38 -19.26 -18.82 14.66
CA CYS A 38 -19.49 -19.96 15.54
C CYS A 38 -20.96 -20.44 15.47
N PRO A 39 -21.36 -21.08 14.34
CA PRO A 39 -22.78 -21.41 14.08
C PRO A 39 -23.40 -22.35 15.12
N ASP A 40 -22.57 -23.12 15.82
CA ASP A 40 -23.02 -24.03 16.87
C ASP A 40 -23.43 -23.30 18.16
N GLU A 41 -23.06 -22.01 18.33
CA GLU A 41 -23.31 -21.23 19.55
C GLU A 41 -24.19 -19.98 19.36
N TYR A 42 -24.07 -19.29 18.22
CA TYR A 42 -24.83 -18.08 17.87
C TYR A 42 -24.84 -17.83 16.35
N ASP A 43 -25.93 -17.21 15.87
CA ASP A 43 -26.10 -16.87 14.44
C ASP A 43 -25.32 -15.61 14.02
N ASP A 44 -25.22 -14.63 14.92
CA ASP A 44 -24.57 -13.34 14.65
C ASP A 44 -23.75 -12.87 15.86
N ALA A 45 -22.43 -12.75 15.68
CA ALA A 45 -21.49 -12.39 16.75
C ALA A 45 -21.71 -10.97 17.32
N PRO A 46 -21.89 -9.90 16.51
CA PRO A 46 -22.25 -8.58 17.02
C PRO A 46 -23.51 -8.58 17.89
N THR A 47 -24.58 -9.24 17.44
CA THR A 47 -25.83 -9.37 18.21
C THR A 47 -25.61 -10.10 19.54
N GLU A 48 -24.81 -11.17 19.53
CA GLU A 48 -24.47 -11.91 20.73
C GLU A 48 -23.66 -11.07 21.73
N CYS A 49 -22.69 -10.27 21.25
CA CYS A 49 -21.97 -9.31 22.09
C CYS A 49 -22.94 -8.32 22.75
N ILE A 50 -23.86 -7.73 21.98
CA ILE A 50 -24.85 -6.77 22.51
C ILE A 50 -25.76 -7.43 23.55
N ARG A 51 -26.21 -8.66 23.29
CA ARG A 51 -27.02 -9.44 24.24
C ARG A 51 -26.29 -9.59 25.57
N GLN A 52 -25.04 -10.07 25.56
CA GLN A 52 -24.24 -10.25 26.77
C GLN A 52 -23.94 -8.92 27.49
N ILE A 53 -23.69 -7.84 26.74
CA ILE A 53 -23.52 -6.50 27.32
C ILE A 53 -24.79 -6.06 28.04
N LEU A 54 -25.96 -6.25 27.43
CA LEU A 54 -27.25 -5.92 28.04
C LEU A 54 -27.54 -6.76 29.29
N GLU A 55 -27.21 -8.06 29.28
CA GLU A 55 -27.34 -8.92 30.46
C GLU A 55 -26.54 -8.38 31.64
N ILE A 56 -25.26 -8.02 31.41
CA ILE A 56 -24.38 -7.47 32.44
C ILE A 56 -24.83 -6.08 32.87
N ALA A 57 -25.26 -5.23 31.94
CA ALA A 57 -25.64 -3.85 32.22
C ALA A 57 -26.97 -3.74 32.98
N LEU A 58 -27.91 -4.65 32.70
CA LEU A 58 -29.25 -4.65 33.31
C LEU A 58 -29.38 -5.62 34.47
N ASP A 59 -28.37 -6.46 34.73
CA ASP A 59 -28.40 -7.56 35.70
C ASP A 59 -29.61 -8.50 35.47
N THR A 60 -29.83 -8.85 34.20
CA THR A 60 -30.93 -9.73 33.76
C THR A 60 -30.44 -10.81 32.80
N THR A 61 -31.17 -11.91 32.67
CA THR A 61 -30.90 -12.93 31.65
C THR A 61 -31.76 -12.67 30.42
N ILE A 62 -31.13 -12.62 29.25
CA ILE A 62 -31.77 -12.41 27.95
C ILE A 62 -31.59 -13.70 27.14
N PRO A 63 -32.67 -14.48 26.89
CA PRO A 63 -32.57 -15.71 26.13
C PRO A 63 -31.95 -15.51 24.74
N LYS A 64 -31.08 -16.43 24.31
CA LYS A 64 -30.52 -16.45 22.95
C LYS A 64 -31.65 -16.47 21.91
N GLY A 65 -31.49 -15.70 20.82
CA GLY A 65 -32.47 -15.59 19.74
C GLY A 65 -33.69 -14.69 20.04
N SER A 66 -33.76 -14.04 21.21
CA SER A 66 -34.79 -13.05 21.49
C SER A 66 -34.48 -11.69 20.88
N LEU A 67 -35.51 -10.93 20.53
CA LEU A 67 -35.36 -9.56 20.01
C LEU A 67 -34.85 -8.62 21.11
N LEU A 68 -33.74 -7.94 20.85
CA LEU A 68 -33.08 -7.05 21.79
C LEU A 68 -33.78 -5.69 21.86
N ASP A 69 -33.85 -5.12 23.06
CA ASP A 69 -34.44 -3.81 23.32
C ASP A 69 -33.35 -2.73 23.28
N LEU A 70 -33.55 -1.71 22.44
CA LEU A 70 -32.61 -0.61 22.26
C LEU A 70 -32.89 0.58 23.18
N ALA A 71 -33.98 0.58 23.96
CA ALA A 71 -34.30 1.65 24.89
C ALA A 71 -33.14 2.04 25.84
N PRO A 72 -32.38 1.12 26.46
CA PRO A 72 -31.27 1.47 27.34
C PRO A 72 -29.98 1.85 26.60
N ILE A 73 -29.94 1.67 25.27
CA ILE A 73 -28.75 1.93 24.45
C ILE A 73 -28.79 3.36 23.91
N GLU A 74 -27.68 4.07 24.06
CA GLU A 74 -27.46 5.40 23.50
C GLU A 74 -26.96 5.30 22.05
N SER A 75 -25.94 4.48 21.81
CA SER A 75 -25.39 4.26 20.47
C SER A 75 -24.72 2.90 20.31
N ILE A 76 -24.76 2.38 19.09
CA ILE A 76 -24.05 1.21 18.60
C ILE A 76 -23.18 1.68 17.44
N ARG A 77 -21.87 1.56 17.61
CA ARG A 77 -20.87 1.94 16.61
C ARG A 77 -20.22 0.68 16.08
N MET A 78 -20.27 0.43 14.78
CA MET A 78 -19.86 -0.85 14.23
C MET A 78 -18.98 -0.71 13.01
N GLY A 79 -17.87 -1.45 12.99
CA GLY A 79 -17.08 -1.73 11.79
C GLY A 79 -17.35 -3.14 11.28
N THR A 80 -17.16 -3.34 9.97
CA THR A 80 -17.41 -4.65 9.36
C THR A 80 -16.45 -4.95 8.23
N THR A 81 -15.98 -6.19 8.19
CA THR A 81 -15.16 -6.72 7.09
C THR A 81 -15.98 -7.30 5.94
N VAL A 82 -17.31 -7.18 5.96
CA VAL A 82 -18.21 -7.80 4.95
C VAL A 82 -17.90 -7.32 3.53
N ALA A 83 -17.74 -6.00 3.32
CA ALA A 83 -17.42 -5.46 2.00
C ALA A 83 -16.03 -5.90 1.52
N THR A 84 -15.02 -5.82 2.39
CA THR A 84 -13.66 -6.28 2.11
C THR A 84 -13.63 -7.77 1.74
N ASN A 85 -14.30 -8.63 2.51
CA ASN A 85 -14.33 -10.07 2.26
C ASN A 85 -15.13 -10.41 1.01
N ALA A 86 -16.25 -9.74 0.75
CA ALA A 86 -17.03 -9.94 -0.48
C ALA A 86 -16.21 -9.58 -1.72
N LEU A 87 -15.38 -8.54 -1.65
CA LEU A 87 -14.46 -8.16 -2.74
C LEU A 87 -13.36 -9.21 -2.93
N LEU A 88 -12.69 -9.61 -1.84
CA LEU A 88 -11.59 -10.60 -1.87
C LEU A 88 -12.07 -11.98 -2.33
N GLU A 89 -13.22 -12.44 -1.85
CA GLU A 89 -13.80 -13.75 -2.18
C GLU A 89 -14.57 -13.75 -3.51
N ARG A 90 -14.73 -12.58 -4.15
CA ARG A 90 -15.55 -12.38 -5.35
C ARG A 90 -17.00 -12.89 -5.14
N LYS A 91 -17.62 -12.46 -4.03
CA LYS A 91 -18.99 -12.81 -3.61
C LYS A 91 -19.90 -11.57 -3.49
N GLY A 92 -20.03 -10.81 -4.57
CA GLY A 92 -21.00 -9.72 -4.71
C GLY A 92 -22.20 -10.08 -5.57
N ASP A 93 -23.06 -9.10 -5.81
CA ASP A 93 -24.27 -9.27 -6.63
C ASP A 93 -23.97 -9.11 -8.13
N ARG A 94 -24.89 -9.54 -8.99
CA ARG A 94 -24.74 -9.43 -10.46
C ARG A 94 -24.83 -7.98 -10.90
N VAL A 95 -23.85 -7.53 -11.71
CA VAL A 95 -23.75 -6.15 -12.22
C VAL A 95 -23.67 -6.14 -13.74
N ALA A 96 -24.42 -5.23 -14.38
CA ALA A 96 -24.19 -4.81 -15.76
C ALA A 96 -23.57 -3.40 -15.78
N PHE A 97 -22.57 -3.20 -16.64
CA PHE A 97 -21.86 -1.93 -16.77
C PHE A 97 -22.34 -1.18 -18.01
N LEU A 98 -22.68 0.10 -17.87
CA LEU A 98 -23.06 0.99 -18.96
C LEU A 98 -21.89 1.94 -19.23
N ALA A 99 -21.34 1.88 -20.43
CA ALA A 99 -20.16 2.63 -20.85
C ALA A 99 -20.46 3.53 -22.06
N THR A 100 -19.63 4.55 -22.29
CA THR A 100 -19.63 5.28 -23.56
C THR A 100 -19.37 4.34 -24.74
N LYS A 101 -20.09 4.54 -25.85
CA LYS A 101 -19.86 3.78 -27.09
C LYS A 101 -18.41 3.89 -27.58
N GLY A 102 -17.81 2.76 -27.93
CA GLY A 102 -16.40 2.61 -28.26
C GLY A 102 -15.52 2.23 -27.07
N PHE A 103 -16.07 2.17 -25.85
CA PHE A 103 -15.34 1.88 -24.61
C PHE A 103 -15.83 0.60 -23.92
N ARG A 104 -16.51 -0.30 -24.64
CA ARG A 104 -16.98 -1.61 -24.14
C ARG A 104 -15.93 -2.35 -23.30
N ASP A 105 -14.70 -2.41 -23.80
CA ASP A 105 -13.63 -3.22 -23.22
C ASP A 105 -12.71 -2.41 -22.28
N VAL A 106 -13.09 -1.18 -21.90
CA VAL A 106 -12.20 -0.28 -21.15
C VAL A 106 -11.74 -0.88 -19.80
N LEU A 107 -12.65 -1.51 -19.05
CA LEU A 107 -12.33 -2.19 -17.79
C LEU A 107 -11.72 -3.58 -17.98
N LEU A 108 -11.93 -4.18 -19.16
CA LEU A 108 -11.27 -5.42 -19.54
C LEU A 108 -9.77 -5.18 -19.84
N ILE A 109 -9.45 -4.04 -20.43
CA ILE A 109 -8.08 -3.59 -20.72
C ILE A 109 -7.42 -3.05 -19.43
N GLY A 110 -8.16 -2.29 -18.62
CA GLY A 110 -7.64 -1.67 -17.41
C GLY A 110 -6.50 -0.70 -17.70
N ASN A 111 -5.40 -0.83 -16.95
CA ASN A 111 -4.15 -0.07 -17.13
C ASN A 111 -3.02 -0.92 -17.75
N GLN A 112 -3.32 -2.13 -18.24
CA GLN A 112 -2.34 -3.12 -18.75
C GLN A 112 -1.31 -3.63 -17.71
N ALA A 113 -1.41 -3.23 -16.44
CA ALA A 113 -0.51 -3.69 -15.40
C ALA A 113 -0.67 -5.21 -15.18
N ARG A 114 0.45 -5.89 -14.92
CA ARG A 114 0.49 -7.32 -14.61
C ARG A 114 0.93 -7.51 -13.15
N PRO A 115 0.02 -7.93 -12.26
CA PRO A 115 0.36 -8.14 -10.84
C PRO A 115 1.50 -9.16 -10.67
N ASP A 116 1.42 -10.28 -11.39
CA ASP A 116 2.44 -11.32 -11.42
C ASP A 116 3.23 -11.25 -12.73
N LEU A 117 4.10 -10.25 -12.82
CA LEU A 117 4.79 -9.87 -14.06
C LEU A 117 5.62 -10.99 -14.71
N PHE A 118 6.11 -11.94 -13.89
CA PHE A 118 6.91 -13.09 -14.32
C PHE A 118 6.08 -14.35 -14.62
N ASP A 119 4.76 -14.34 -14.44
CA ASP A 119 3.91 -15.47 -14.81
C ASP A 119 3.71 -15.51 -16.33
N LEU A 120 4.32 -16.50 -16.98
CA LEU A 120 4.18 -16.74 -18.42
C LEU A 120 2.73 -17.07 -18.82
N SER A 121 1.93 -17.62 -17.88
CA SER A 121 0.53 -17.99 -18.10
C SER A 121 -0.43 -16.90 -17.59
N VAL A 122 -0.27 -15.69 -18.10
CA VAL A 122 -1.06 -14.52 -17.67
C VAL A 122 -2.55 -14.83 -17.68
N ARG A 123 -3.16 -14.78 -16.49
CA ARG A 123 -4.61 -14.87 -16.34
C ARG A 123 -5.19 -13.48 -16.32
N ARG A 124 -6.18 -13.22 -17.18
CA ARG A 124 -6.94 -11.97 -17.09
C ARG A 124 -7.69 -11.93 -15.76
N LEU A 125 -7.73 -10.75 -15.17
CA LEU A 125 -8.46 -10.50 -13.94
C LEU A 125 -9.94 -10.82 -14.12
N LYS A 126 -10.55 -11.42 -13.09
CA LYS A 126 -11.99 -11.62 -13.07
C LYS A 126 -12.67 -10.26 -12.90
N GLN A 127 -13.58 -9.96 -13.80
CA GLN A 127 -14.36 -8.73 -13.77
C GLN A 127 -15.45 -8.81 -12.69
N LEU A 128 -15.79 -7.66 -12.11
CA LEU A 128 -16.90 -7.51 -11.15
C LEU A 128 -18.26 -7.34 -11.84
N TYR A 129 -18.28 -7.17 -13.16
CA TYR A 129 -19.47 -7.09 -14.00
C TYR A 129 -19.57 -8.28 -14.95
N GLU A 130 -20.78 -8.60 -15.41
CA GLU A 130 -21.02 -9.74 -16.31
C GLU A 130 -21.21 -9.32 -17.78
N THR A 131 -21.73 -8.11 -18.02
CA THR A 131 -22.01 -7.61 -19.36
C THR A 131 -21.85 -6.11 -19.44
N VAL A 132 -21.65 -5.60 -20.66
CA VAL A 132 -21.50 -4.17 -20.96
C VAL A 132 -22.52 -3.74 -22.00
N VAL A 133 -23.22 -2.64 -21.73
CA VAL A 133 -24.08 -1.93 -22.66
C VAL A 133 -23.42 -0.60 -23.03
N GLU A 134 -23.37 -0.29 -24.31
CA GLU A 134 -22.75 0.93 -24.82
C GLU A 134 -23.80 2.00 -25.08
N ILE A 135 -23.70 3.12 -24.36
CA ILE A 135 -24.56 4.29 -24.54
C ILE A 135 -23.97 5.15 -25.66
N ASP A 136 -24.76 5.40 -26.71
CA ASP A 136 -24.36 6.19 -27.87
C ASP A 136 -24.41 7.70 -27.57
N GLU A 137 -23.53 8.14 -26.69
CA GLU A 137 -23.25 9.54 -26.37
C GLU A 137 -21.77 9.87 -26.62
N ARG A 138 -21.43 11.17 -26.68
CA ARG A 138 -20.03 11.61 -26.60
C ARG A 138 -19.89 13.05 -26.09
N VAL A 139 -18.98 13.25 -25.15
CA VAL A 139 -18.47 14.55 -24.71
C VAL A 139 -16.94 14.58 -24.86
N THR A 140 -16.35 15.74 -25.14
CA THR A 140 -14.89 15.95 -25.19
C THR A 140 -14.51 17.29 -24.58
N ILE A 141 -13.28 17.43 -24.10
CA ILE A 141 -12.71 18.74 -23.74
C ILE A 141 -12.49 19.55 -25.03
N GLU A 142 -12.80 20.85 -25.00
CA GLU A 142 -12.54 21.78 -26.09
C GLU A 142 -11.11 22.33 -25.98
N GLY A 143 -10.27 22.10 -26.99
CA GLY A 143 -8.85 22.49 -27.02
C GLY A 143 -7.90 21.31 -27.22
N ALA A 144 -6.61 21.58 -27.43
CA ALA A 144 -5.57 20.55 -27.50
C ALA A 144 -4.65 20.67 -26.28
N SER A 145 -4.45 19.57 -25.55
CA SER A 145 -3.60 19.52 -24.35
C SER A 145 -2.14 19.88 -24.63
N GLU A 146 -1.69 19.67 -25.86
CA GLU A 146 -0.31 19.91 -26.34
C GLU A 146 -0.17 21.20 -27.16
N ALA A 147 -1.24 22.00 -27.29
CA ALA A 147 -1.12 23.29 -27.97
C ALA A 147 -0.22 24.24 -27.14
N PRO A 148 0.77 24.91 -27.76
CA PRO A 148 1.67 25.84 -27.07
C PRO A 148 0.94 26.99 -26.36
N SER A 149 -0.27 27.32 -26.82
CA SER A 149 -1.24 28.13 -26.09
C SER A 149 -2.66 27.76 -26.52
N ASN A 150 -3.56 27.62 -25.53
CA ASN A 150 -5.00 27.63 -25.78
C ASN A 150 -5.46 29.07 -25.54
N GLY A 151 -5.83 29.78 -26.61
CA GLY A 151 -6.51 31.07 -26.48
C GLY A 151 -7.85 30.91 -25.74
N PRO A 152 -8.46 32.01 -25.25
CA PRO A 152 -9.76 31.94 -24.60
C PRO A 152 -10.81 31.35 -25.54
N ILE A 153 -11.58 30.37 -25.06
CA ILE A 153 -12.64 29.69 -25.80
C ILE A 153 -13.96 30.44 -25.56
N ASP A 154 -14.56 30.97 -26.61
CA ASP A 154 -15.87 31.62 -26.55
C ASP A 154 -16.99 30.57 -26.59
N VAL A 155 -17.52 30.22 -25.41
CA VAL A 155 -18.63 29.26 -25.26
C VAL A 155 -19.90 29.72 -25.98
N SER A 156 -20.10 31.03 -26.17
CA SER A 156 -21.27 31.56 -26.87
C SER A 156 -21.22 31.36 -28.39
N SER A 157 -20.06 30.97 -28.92
CA SER A 157 -19.86 30.78 -30.36
C SER A 157 -20.54 29.53 -30.93
N ASP A 158 -20.83 28.53 -30.10
CA ASP A 158 -21.41 27.27 -30.54
C ASP A 158 -22.29 26.65 -29.43
N PRO A 159 -23.58 26.33 -29.68
CA PRO A 159 -24.47 25.75 -28.67
C PRO A 159 -24.05 24.35 -28.18
N ALA A 160 -23.12 23.67 -28.85
CA ALA A 160 -22.52 22.44 -28.38
C ALA A 160 -21.45 22.66 -27.31
N LEU A 161 -20.97 23.90 -27.12
CA LEU A 161 -20.01 24.26 -26.08
C LEU A 161 -20.74 24.61 -24.79
N VAL A 162 -20.29 24.01 -23.69
CA VAL A 162 -20.78 24.29 -22.34
C VAL A 162 -19.60 24.35 -21.37
N VAL A 163 -19.73 25.13 -20.31
CA VAL A 163 -18.75 25.12 -19.20
C VAL A 163 -19.09 23.94 -18.30
N GLY A 164 -18.14 23.01 -18.17
CA GLY A 164 -18.26 21.87 -17.27
C GLY A 164 -18.06 22.27 -15.79
N GLN A 165 -18.30 21.33 -14.88
CA GLN A 165 -18.16 21.54 -13.44
C GLN A 165 -16.74 21.89 -13.00
N THR A 166 -15.72 21.48 -13.78
CA THR A 166 -14.32 21.83 -13.53
C THR A 166 -13.97 23.28 -13.89
N GLY A 167 -14.86 23.97 -14.61
CA GLY A 167 -14.59 25.26 -15.26
C GLY A 167 -14.01 25.13 -16.68
N GLU A 168 -13.64 23.92 -17.11
CA GLU A 168 -13.20 23.66 -18.48
C GLU A 168 -14.37 23.73 -19.46
N VAL A 169 -14.10 24.18 -20.68
CA VAL A 169 -15.08 24.14 -21.76
C VAL A 169 -15.12 22.75 -22.36
N VAL A 170 -16.32 22.17 -22.43
CA VAL A 170 -16.55 20.88 -23.06
C VAL A 170 -17.46 21.02 -24.27
N ARG A 171 -17.27 20.13 -25.23
CA ARG A 171 -18.10 20.01 -26.43
C ARG A 171 -18.97 18.76 -26.35
N ILE A 172 -20.27 18.97 -26.45
CA ILE A 172 -21.27 17.90 -26.57
C ILE A 172 -21.30 17.43 -28.02
N MET A 173 -20.62 16.31 -28.29
CA MET A 173 -20.57 15.71 -29.63
C MET A 173 -21.84 14.92 -29.94
N LYS A 174 -22.40 14.23 -28.92
CA LYS A 174 -23.64 13.46 -29.06
C LYS A 174 -24.35 13.28 -27.72
N LYS A 175 -25.67 13.46 -27.72
CA LYS A 175 -26.56 13.23 -26.56
C LYS A 175 -27.10 11.80 -26.56
N PRO A 176 -27.33 11.19 -25.38
CA PRO A 176 -27.91 9.86 -25.30
C PRO A 176 -29.36 9.84 -25.81
N ASP A 177 -29.73 8.79 -26.53
CA ASP A 177 -31.12 8.52 -26.92
C ASP A 177 -31.80 7.70 -25.81
N LEU A 178 -32.64 8.35 -25.00
CA LEU A 178 -33.25 7.72 -23.82
C LEU A 178 -34.25 6.62 -24.17
N ASP A 179 -34.84 6.60 -25.38
CA ASP A 179 -35.72 5.52 -25.80
C ASP A 179 -34.92 4.27 -26.16
N ALA A 180 -33.77 4.45 -26.82
CA ALA A 180 -32.82 3.36 -27.06
C ALA A 180 -32.26 2.80 -25.74
N VAL A 181 -31.84 3.68 -24.83
CA VAL A 181 -31.35 3.27 -23.49
C VAL A 181 -32.44 2.52 -22.73
N ARG A 182 -33.71 2.95 -22.80
CA ARG A 182 -34.83 2.22 -22.17
C ARG A 182 -34.95 0.79 -22.71
N ALA A 183 -34.84 0.60 -24.02
CA ALA A 183 -34.89 -0.74 -24.63
C ALA A 183 -33.73 -1.63 -24.14
N ASP A 184 -32.51 -1.10 -24.08
CA ASP A 184 -31.35 -1.84 -23.56
C ASP A 184 -31.55 -2.22 -22.07
N LEU A 185 -32.11 -1.32 -21.27
CA LEU A 185 -32.42 -1.56 -19.86
C LEU A 185 -33.53 -2.61 -19.68
N GLU A 186 -34.54 -2.65 -20.56
CA GLU A 186 -35.57 -3.68 -20.55
C GLU A 186 -34.97 -5.07 -20.83
N GLU A 187 -34.01 -5.15 -21.74
CA GLU A 187 -33.28 -6.38 -22.03
C GLU A 187 -32.46 -6.84 -20.81
N LEU A 188 -31.71 -5.95 -20.17
CA LEU A 188 -30.96 -6.27 -18.96
C LEU A 188 -31.88 -6.78 -17.84
N LYS A 189 -33.07 -6.18 -17.68
CA LYS A 189 -34.06 -6.62 -16.70
C LYS A 189 -34.58 -8.03 -17.03
N ALA A 190 -34.82 -8.33 -18.30
CA ALA A 190 -35.21 -9.66 -18.76
C ALA A 190 -34.12 -10.72 -18.51
N GLN A 191 -32.84 -10.33 -18.56
CA GLN A 191 -31.69 -11.17 -18.18
C GLN A 191 -31.50 -11.31 -16.65
N GLY A 192 -32.35 -10.65 -15.86
CA GLY A 192 -32.37 -10.74 -14.39
C GLY A 192 -31.39 -9.84 -13.67
N PHE A 193 -30.81 -8.84 -14.34
CA PHE A 193 -29.99 -7.82 -13.67
C PHE A 193 -30.86 -6.92 -12.80
N LYS A 194 -30.33 -6.55 -11.63
CA LYS A 194 -30.96 -5.62 -10.68
C LYS A 194 -30.07 -4.44 -10.32
N ASN A 195 -28.76 -4.59 -10.50
CA ASN A 195 -27.76 -3.59 -10.17
C ASN A 195 -27.02 -3.17 -11.45
N LEU A 196 -26.87 -1.86 -11.62
CA LEU A 196 -26.19 -1.24 -12.75
C LEU A 196 -25.07 -0.36 -12.25
N ALA A 197 -23.94 -0.41 -12.92
CA ALA A 197 -22.90 0.59 -12.82
C ALA A 197 -22.90 1.42 -14.10
N ILE A 198 -22.80 2.74 -13.98
CA ILE A 198 -22.72 3.63 -15.14
C ILE A 198 -21.40 4.40 -15.04
N GLY A 199 -20.63 4.40 -16.12
CA GLY A 199 -19.39 5.16 -16.27
C GLY A 199 -19.31 5.75 -17.66
N LEU A 200 -19.54 7.06 -17.80
CA LEU A 200 -19.43 7.75 -19.08
C LEU A 200 -18.15 8.62 -19.17
N MET A 201 -17.58 8.73 -20.36
CA MET A 201 -16.42 9.57 -20.65
C MET A 201 -16.71 11.03 -20.29
N HIS A 202 -15.77 11.67 -19.60
CA HIS A 202 -15.88 13.06 -19.12
C HIS A 202 -17.07 13.38 -18.19
N SER A 203 -17.75 12.37 -17.64
CA SER A 203 -18.87 12.60 -16.71
C SER A 203 -18.49 13.34 -15.42
N TYR A 204 -17.21 13.32 -15.04
CA TYR A 204 -16.67 14.09 -13.91
C TYR A 204 -16.83 15.62 -14.08
N THR A 205 -16.80 16.11 -15.32
CA THR A 205 -16.99 17.53 -15.63
C THR A 205 -18.36 17.81 -16.27
N TYR A 206 -18.95 16.85 -16.99
CA TYR A 206 -20.30 16.95 -17.55
C TYR A 206 -21.16 15.73 -17.19
N PRO A 207 -21.74 15.70 -15.96
CA PRO A 207 -22.47 14.51 -15.47
C PRO A 207 -23.87 14.36 -16.06
N ASP A 208 -24.40 15.37 -16.76
CA ASP A 208 -25.80 15.42 -17.17
C ASP A 208 -26.26 14.20 -17.97
N HIS A 209 -25.43 13.67 -18.88
CA HIS A 209 -25.77 12.45 -19.63
C HIS A 209 -25.87 11.24 -18.71
N GLU A 210 -24.92 11.09 -17.79
CA GLU A 210 -24.87 9.97 -16.84
C GLU A 210 -26.06 10.03 -15.86
N LEU A 211 -26.40 11.24 -15.38
CA LEU A 211 -27.54 11.46 -14.49
C LEU A 211 -28.90 11.20 -15.18
N GLN A 212 -29.04 11.53 -16.47
CA GLN A 212 -30.25 11.21 -17.23
C GLN A 212 -30.46 9.70 -17.37
N VAL A 213 -29.39 8.95 -17.68
CA VAL A 213 -29.43 7.47 -17.75
C VAL A 213 -29.70 6.87 -16.37
N THR A 214 -29.07 7.41 -15.33
CA THR A 214 -29.28 6.99 -13.93
C THR A 214 -30.75 7.08 -13.54
N LYS A 215 -31.35 8.27 -13.73
CA LYS A 215 -32.76 8.50 -13.37
C LYS A 215 -33.69 7.54 -14.11
N LEU A 216 -33.48 7.33 -15.40
CA LEU A 216 -34.26 6.38 -16.20
C LEU A 216 -34.17 4.96 -15.64
N ALA A 217 -32.97 4.50 -15.31
CA ALA A 217 -32.76 3.18 -14.74
C ALA A 217 -33.41 3.01 -13.35
N GLU A 218 -33.31 4.01 -12.48
CA GLU A 218 -33.98 4.02 -11.17
C GLU A 218 -35.51 3.97 -11.30
N GLU A 219 -36.10 4.73 -12.22
CA GLU A 219 -37.54 4.68 -12.53
C GLU A 219 -37.99 3.28 -13.01
N MET A 220 -37.08 2.52 -13.61
CA MET A 220 -37.31 1.13 -14.03
C MET A 220 -37.06 0.10 -12.91
N GLY A 221 -36.63 0.54 -11.73
CA GLY A 221 -36.42 -0.28 -10.53
C GLY A 221 -35.04 -0.93 -10.41
N PHE A 222 -34.04 -0.45 -11.16
CA PHE A 222 -32.65 -0.82 -10.94
C PHE A 222 -32.07 -0.09 -9.72
N LYS A 223 -31.12 -0.74 -9.05
CA LYS A 223 -30.17 -0.05 -8.15
C LYS A 223 -29.00 0.44 -8.99
N VAL A 224 -28.66 1.71 -8.92
CA VAL A 224 -27.67 2.32 -9.82
C VAL A 224 -26.53 2.93 -9.04
N SER A 225 -25.31 2.62 -9.44
CA SER A 225 -24.08 3.26 -8.99
C SER A 225 -23.50 4.07 -10.15
N ALA A 226 -23.70 5.39 -10.11
CA ALA A 226 -23.24 6.31 -11.15
C ALA A 226 -21.85 6.87 -10.82
N SER A 227 -20.94 6.81 -11.79
CA SER A 227 -19.54 7.18 -11.58
C SER A 227 -19.38 8.64 -11.14
N SER A 228 -20.08 9.60 -11.75
CA SER A 228 -20.04 11.02 -11.40
C SER A 228 -20.64 11.38 -10.04
N VAL A 229 -21.48 10.51 -9.47
CA VAL A 229 -22.11 10.73 -8.15
C VAL A 229 -21.21 10.19 -7.04
N LEU A 230 -20.62 9.02 -7.28
CA LEU A 230 -19.72 8.37 -6.32
C LEU A 230 -18.36 9.07 -6.27
N GLN A 231 -17.81 9.43 -7.44
CA GLN A 231 -16.51 10.04 -7.57
C GLN A 231 -16.49 11.07 -8.70
N SER A 232 -16.41 12.35 -8.34
CA SER A 232 -16.42 13.48 -9.27
C SER A 232 -15.04 13.79 -9.89
N MET A 233 -14.07 12.88 -9.76
CA MET A 233 -12.70 13.08 -10.21
C MET A 233 -12.46 12.61 -11.64
N ALA A 234 -11.42 13.18 -12.26
CA ALA A 234 -10.88 12.70 -13.52
C ALA A 234 -10.35 11.25 -13.38
N LYS A 235 -9.93 10.64 -14.51
CA LYS A 235 -9.53 9.22 -14.68
C LYS A 235 -10.70 8.26 -14.92
N TYR A 236 -10.92 7.92 -16.19
CA TYR A 236 -12.09 7.13 -16.60
C TYR A 236 -12.09 5.69 -16.07
N VAL A 237 -10.93 5.01 -16.08
CA VAL A 237 -10.82 3.61 -15.63
C VAL A 237 -11.08 3.47 -14.12
N PRO A 238 -10.35 4.15 -13.21
CA PRO A 238 -10.59 4.00 -11.78
C PRO A 238 -11.98 4.48 -11.34
N ARG A 239 -12.51 5.55 -11.96
CA ARG A 239 -13.87 6.05 -11.68
C ARG A 239 -14.93 5.02 -12.06
N SER A 240 -14.81 4.42 -13.24
CA SER A 240 -15.73 3.37 -13.70
C SER A 240 -15.60 2.08 -12.89
N GLN A 241 -14.37 1.70 -12.52
CA GLN A 241 -14.09 0.56 -11.65
C GLN A 241 -14.75 0.73 -10.27
N SER A 242 -14.72 1.95 -9.71
CA SER A 242 -15.36 2.29 -8.44
C SER A 242 -16.88 2.20 -8.50
N ALA A 243 -17.50 2.65 -9.61
CA ALA A 243 -18.93 2.52 -9.83
C ALA A 243 -19.36 1.04 -9.90
N VAL A 244 -18.56 0.20 -10.58
CA VAL A 244 -18.79 -1.24 -10.63
C VAL A 244 -18.62 -1.88 -9.24
N ALA A 245 -17.55 -1.54 -8.52
CA ALA A 245 -17.29 -2.08 -7.18
C ALA A 245 -18.42 -1.71 -6.20
N ASP A 246 -18.94 -0.49 -6.26
CA ASP A 246 -20.07 -0.08 -5.43
C ASP A 246 -21.35 -0.86 -5.79
N ALA A 247 -21.70 -0.96 -7.08
CA ALA A 247 -22.87 -1.74 -7.53
C ALA A 247 -22.77 -3.22 -7.13
N TYR A 248 -21.55 -3.76 -7.08
CA TYR A 248 -21.26 -5.14 -6.71
C TYR A 248 -21.37 -5.39 -5.20
N LEU A 249 -20.90 -4.44 -4.38
CA LEU A 249 -20.75 -4.61 -2.92
C LEU A 249 -21.95 -4.09 -2.12
N THR A 250 -22.52 -2.95 -2.52
CA THR A 250 -23.58 -2.26 -1.78
C THR A 250 -24.78 -3.17 -1.46
N PRO A 251 -25.30 -3.99 -2.39
CA PRO A 251 -26.40 -4.91 -2.08
C PRO A 251 -26.08 -5.92 -0.96
N MET A 252 -24.86 -6.44 -0.91
CA MET A 252 -24.42 -7.42 0.11
C MET A 252 -24.30 -6.76 1.49
N THR A 253 -23.76 -5.55 1.52
CA THR A 253 -23.67 -4.75 2.75
C THR A 253 -25.05 -4.46 3.32
N PHE A 254 -26.02 -4.05 2.49
CA PHE A 254 -27.39 -3.85 2.93
C PHE A 254 -28.05 -5.15 3.42
N ALA A 255 -27.83 -6.27 2.74
CA ALA A 255 -28.37 -7.57 3.18
C ALA A 255 -27.83 -7.98 4.56
N TYR A 256 -26.53 -7.74 4.83
CA TYR A 256 -25.93 -7.97 6.14
C TYR A 256 -26.54 -7.06 7.21
N LEU A 257 -26.62 -5.76 6.94
CA LEU A 257 -27.21 -4.80 7.87
C LEU A 257 -28.68 -5.12 8.15
N ASP A 258 -29.46 -5.50 7.14
CA ASP A 258 -30.84 -5.96 7.31
C ASP A 258 -30.95 -7.20 8.20
N GLY A 259 -30.02 -8.15 8.07
CA GLY A 259 -29.92 -9.31 8.95
C GLY A 259 -29.69 -8.91 10.41
N PHE A 260 -28.74 -8.00 10.64
CA PHE A 260 -28.43 -7.46 11.97
C PHE A 260 -29.63 -6.69 12.56
N ARG A 261 -30.24 -5.78 11.79
CA ARG A 261 -31.37 -4.93 12.22
C ARG A 261 -32.57 -5.75 12.68
N LYS A 262 -32.84 -6.89 12.03
CA LYS A 262 -33.97 -7.79 12.38
C LYS A 262 -33.89 -8.38 13.78
N ASN A 263 -32.72 -8.36 14.42
CA ASN A 263 -32.55 -8.85 15.79
C ASN A 263 -33.00 -7.84 16.87
N PHE A 264 -33.44 -6.65 16.49
CA PHE A 264 -33.85 -5.59 17.41
C PHE A 264 -35.35 -5.29 17.32
N LYS A 265 -35.97 -4.93 18.46
CA LYS A 265 -37.33 -4.38 18.46
C LYS A 265 -37.37 -3.10 17.61
N GLY A 266 -38.40 -2.95 16.78
CA GLY A 266 -38.53 -1.80 15.86
C GLY A 266 -37.58 -1.81 14.65
N GLN A 267 -36.69 -2.80 14.54
CA GLN A 267 -35.78 -3.01 13.39
C GLN A 267 -34.93 -1.79 12.99
N LEU A 268 -34.71 -0.86 13.94
CA LEU A 268 -34.03 0.42 13.69
C LEU A 268 -34.73 1.30 12.62
N GLU A 269 -36.05 1.20 12.50
CA GLU A 269 -36.90 2.02 11.61
C GLU A 269 -37.73 3.07 12.38
N ASP A 270 -37.55 3.15 13.69
CA ASP A 270 -38.18 4.12 14.59
C ASP A 270 -37.19 5.21 15.04
N GLU A 271 -37.47 5.88 16.16
CA GLU A 271 -36.57 6.87 16.77
C GLU A 271 -35.17 6.33 17.11
N SER A 272 -34.99 5.00 17.12
CA SER A 272 -33.70 4.34 17.31
C SER A 272 -32.85 4.26 16.05
N ALA A 273 -33.34 4.67 14.87
CA ALA A 273 -32.61 4.56 13.60
C ALA A 273 -31.23 5.25 13.63
N ASN A 274 -31.11 6.35 14.37
CA ASN A 274 -29.86 7.11 14.53
C ASN A 274 -28.88 6.51 15.55
N LYS A 275 -29.25 5.43 16.24
CA LYS A 275 -28.39 4.77 17.23
C LYS A 275 -27.34 3.87 16.56
N LEU A 276 -27.58 3.36 15.36
CA LEU A 276 -26.63 2.52 14.63
C LEU A 276 -25.78 3.35 13.67
N LEU A 277 -24.50 3.49 14.02
CA LEU A 277 -23.48 4.18 13.26
C LEU A 277 -22.46 3.18 12.72
N ILE A 278 -22.14 3.28 11.45
CA ILE A 278 -21.20 2.39 10.76
C ILE A 278 -19.91 3.14 10.45
N CYS A 279 -18.78 2.53 10.79
CA CYS A 279 -17.45 3.04 10.48
C CYS A 279 -17.18 2.96 8.97
N GLN A 280 -16.62 4.02 8.42
CA GLN A 280 -16.23 4.14 7.02
C GLN A 280 -14.71 4.03 6.87
N SER A 281 -14.24 3.74 5.66
CA SER A 281 -12.81 3.61 5.32
C SER A 281 -11.96 4.85 5.65
N ASP A 282 -12.58 6.01 5.76
CA ASP A 282 -11.94 7.30 6.04
C ASP A 282 -11.79 7.62 7.54
N GLY A 283 -12.18 6.67 8.41
CA GLY A 283 -12.18 6.81 9.87
C GLY A 283 -13.40 7.52 10.46
N GLY A 284 -14.33 7.99 9.63
CA GLY A 284 -15.58 8.60 10.07
C GLY A 284 -16.68 7.58 10.37
N LEU A 285 -17.68 8.00 11.12
CA LEU A 285 -18.94 7.27 11.29
C LEU A 285 -20.05 7.87 10.40
N THR A 286 -20.94 7.03 9.90
CA THR A 286 -22.16 7.45 9.21
C THR A 286 -23.38 6.62 9.65
N SER A 287 -24.58 7.14 9.42
CA SER A 287 -25.81 6.35 9.58
C SER A 287 -25.80 5.13 8.67
N TRP A 288 -26.26 3.99 9.17
CA TRP A 288 -26.39 2.74 8.39
C TRP A 288 -27.15 2.91 7.07
N SER A 289 -28.10 3.86 7.00
CA SER A 289 -28.89 4.15 5.80
C SER A 289 -28.10 4.82 4.66
N LYS A 290 -27.00 5.50 4.99
CA LYS A 290 -26.11 6.20 4.06
C LYS A 290 -24.83 5.42 3.75
N PHE A 291 -24.66 4.23 4.35
CA PHE A 291 -23.47 3.41 4.19
C PHE A 291 -23.50 2.67 2.85
N THR A 292 -22.41 2.75 2.08
CA THR A 292 -22.26 2.04 0.81
C THR A 292 -21.18 0.98 0.91
N GLY A 293 -21.24 -0.02 0.03
CA GLY A 293 -20.23 -1.09 -0.01
C GLY A 293 -18.83 -0.54 -0.28
N LEU A 294 -18.71 0.46 -1.15
CA LEU A 294 -17.43 1.09 -1.50
C LEU A 294 -16.75 1.73 -0.27
N ARG A 295 -17.51 2.44 0.57
CA ARG A 295 -17.02 3.11 1.79
C ARG A 295 -16.86 2.15 2.99
N GLY A 296 -17.22 0.89 2.83
CA GLY A 296 -17.05 -0.14 3.85
C GLY A 296 -15.75 -0.94 3.75
N VAL A 297 -15.06 -0.83 2.61
CA VAL A 297 -13.79 -1.53 2.35
C VAL A 297 -12.71 -1.00 3.31
N LEU A 298 -12.12 -1.87 4.13
CA LEU A 298 -11.14 -1.51 5.18
C LEU A 298 -11.69 -0.65 6.34
N SER A 299 -13.01 -0.67 6.60
CA SER A 299 -13.61 0.06 7.74
C SER A 299 -13.12 -0.39 9.12
N GLY A 300 -12.80 -1.68 9.29
CA GLY A 300 -12.27 -2.23 10.55
C GLY A 300 -10.90 -1.61 10.93
N PRO A 301 -9.87 -1.78 10.08
CA PRO A 301 -8.56 -1.16 10.29
C PRO A 301 -8.62 0.37 10.46
N ALA A 302 -9.55 1.05 9.77
CA ALA A 302 -9.75 2.49 9.94
C ALA A 302 -10.11 2.87 11.38
N GLY A 303 -10.95 2.06 12.06
CA GLY A 303 -11.20 2.20 13.50
C GLY A 303 -9.92 2.09 14.34
N GLY A 304 -9.01 1.18 13.98
CA GLY A 304 -7.72 1.01 14.67
C GLY A 304 -6.84 2.24 14.56
N VAL A 305 -6.80 2.88 13.39
CA VAL A 305 -6.06 4.14 13.17
C VAL A 305 -6.66 5.30 13.96
N VAL A 306 -8.00 5.37 14.08
CA VAL A 306 -8.65 6.37 14.94
C VAL A 306 -8.32 6.12 16.42
N GLY A 307 -8.31 4.85 16.85
CA GLY A 307 -7.86 4.48 18.20
C GLY A 307 -6.44 4.94 18.45
N LEU A 308 -5.51 4.58 17.55
CA LEU A 308 -4.12 5.02 17.57
C LEU A 308 -3.97 6.53 17.69
N SER A 309 -4.66 7.30 16.85
CA SER A 309 -4.55 8.77 16.83
C SER A 309 -5.03 9.41 18.13
N ARG A 310 -6.01 8.80 18.80
CA ARG A 310 -6.62 9.34 20.02
C ARG A 310 -5.93 8.88 21.30
N THR A 311 -5.29 7.70 21.31
CA THR A 311 -4.67 7.14 22.52
C THR A 311 -3.15 7.26 22.54
N CYS A 312 -2.49 7.25 21.38
CA CYS A 312 -1.03 7.17 21.33
C CYS A 312 -0.35 8.49 20.99
N TYR A 313 -1.07 9.47 20.45
CA TYR A 313 -0.52 10.78 20.09
C TYR A 313 -0.83 11.82 21.17
N ASP A 314 0.13 12.70 21.43
CA ASP A 314 -0.01 13.82 22.35
C ASP A 314 0.29 15.12 21.60
N ASP A 315 -0.73 15.99 21.51
CA ASP A 315 -0.64 17.30 20.85
C ASP A 315 0.45 18.20 21.46
N ALA A 316 0.72 18.08 22.77
CA ALA A 316 1.71 18.90 23.46
C ALA A 316 3.15 18.44 23.20
N ASP A 317 3.36 17.14 22.99
CA ASP A 317 4.66 16.57 22.62
C ASP A 317 4.93 16.70 21.11
N GLY A 318 3.88 16.53 20.29
CA GLY A 318 3.94 16.67 18.84
C GLY A 318 4.73 15.58 18.12
N THR A 319 5.22 14.54 18.82
CA THR A 319 5.95 13.44 18.20
C THR A 319 4.99 12.55 17.40
N PRO A 320 5.18 12.39 16.08
CA PRO A 320 4.32 11.55 15.25
C PRO A 320 4.36 10.07 15.68
N VAL A 321 3.30 9.33 15.35
CA VAL A 321 3.14 7.92 15.74
C VAL A 321 3.02 7.04 14.49
N LEU A 322 3.76 5.94 14.47
CA LEU A 322 3.59 4.85 13.52
C LEU A 322 2.75 3.74 14.18
N GLY A 323 1.61 3.43 13.60
CA GLY A 323 0.72 2.35 14.01
C GLY A 323 1.23 0.99 13.54
N PHE A 324 1.12 0.00 14.42
CA PHE A 324 1.45 -1.39 14.15
C PHE A 324 0.38 -2.29 14.76
N ASP A 325 -0.60 -2.68 13.93
CA ASP A 325 -1.67 -3.61 14.26
C ASP A 325 -1.31 -5.02 13.79
N MET A 326 -0.88 -5.90 14.69
CA MET A 326 -0.55 -7.27 14.32
C MET A 326 -1.67 -8.24 14.70
N GLY A 327 -2.39 -8.70 13.67
CA GLY A 327 -3.44 -9.70 13.77
C GLY A 327 -2.95 -11.13 13.54
N GLY A 328 -3.93 -12.03 13.33
CA GLY A 328 -3.67 -13.44 13.02
C GLY A 328 -3.28 -13.70 11.56
N THR A 329 -3.69 -12.84 10.62
CA THR A 329 -3.50 -13.08 9.18
C THR A 329 -2.57 -12.08 8.54
N SER A 330 -2.66 -10.82 8.97
CA SER A 330 -1.96 -9.67 8.41
C SER A 330 -1.51 -8.73 9.52
N THR A 331 -0.71 -7.75 9.12
CA THR A 331 -0.37 -6.58 9.93
C THR A 331 -0.79 -5.34 9.17
N ASP A 332 -1.54 -4.45 9.83
CA ASP A 332 -1.95 -3.15 9.30
C ASP A 332 -1.09 -2.05 9.93
N VAL A 333 -0.55 -1.17 9.10
CA VAL A 333 0.30 -0.06 9.54
C VAL A 333 -0.24 1.26 9.02
N ALA A 334 -0.10 2.31 9.82
CA ALA A 334 -0.56 3.66 9.52
C ALA A 334 0.40 4.69 10.13
N ARG A 335 0.34 5.94 9.67
CA ARG A 335 1.08 7.06 10.25
C ARG A 335 0.10 8.13 10.71
N TYR A 336 0.35 8.69 11.89
CA TYR A 336 -0.40 9.83 12.41
C TYR A 336 0.54 10.93 12.91
N SER A 337 0.25 12.17 12.53
CA SER A 337 1.09 13.33 12.83
C SER A 337 0.24 14.57 13.11
N GLY A 338 -0.79 14.43 13.95
CA GLY A 338 -1.72 15.50 14.32
C GLY A 338 -2.95 15.63 13.41
N ALA A 339 -2.96 14.96 12.25
CA ALA A 339 -4.13 14.84 11.38
C ALA A 339 -4.19 13.43 10.76
N LEU A 340 -5.40 12.96 10.47
CA LEU A 340 -5.62 11.72 9.74
C LEU A 340 -5.21 11.91 8.29
N GLU A 341 -4.36 11.02 7.79
CA GLU A 341 -3.92 11.04 6.39
C GLU A 341 -4.88 10.21 5.54
N HIS A 342 -5.48 10.82 4.52
CA HIS A 342 -6.31 10.12 3.55
C HIS A 342 -5.62 9.95 2.21
N ILE A 343 -5.81 8.77 1.63
CA ILE A 343 -5.58 8.46 0.22
C ILE A 343 -6.92 8.38 -0.51
N PHE A 344 -6.91 8.63 -1.81
CA PHE A 344 -8.12 8.64 -2.63
C PHE A 344 -8.16 7.55 -3.68
N GLU A 345 -7.06 6.84 -3.86
CA GLU A 345 -6.94 5.74 -4.81
C GLU A 345 -6.17 4.63 -4.11
N ASN A 346 -6.76 3.44 -4.09
CA ASN A 346 -6.16 2.25 -3.52
C ASN A 346 -6.55 1.04 -4.37
N THR A 347 -5.63 0.11 -4.56
CA THR A 347 -5.90 -1.13 -5.31
C THR A 347 -5.99 -2.29 -4.32
N LEU A 348 -7.20 -2.82 -4.15
CA LEU A 348 -7.45 -3.98 -3.31
C LEU A 348 -8.02 -5.12 -4.15
N ALA A 349 -7.47 -6.33 -4.00
CA ALA A 349 -7.85 -7.49 -4.81
C ALA A 349 -7.82 -7.18 -6.32
N GLU A 350 -6.79 -6.43 -6.77
CA GLU A 350 -6.61 -5.99 -8.15
C GLU A 350 -7.76 -5.11 -8.69
N VAL A 351 -8.55 -4.52 -7.80
CA VAL A 351 -9.61 -3.55 -8.11
C VAL A 351 -9.18 -2.21 -7.55
N THR A 352 -8.92 -1.25 -8.44
CA THR A 352 -8.65 0.13 -8.06
C THR A 352 -9.95 0.80 -7.66
N ILE A 353 -10.00 1.26 -6.42
CA ILE A 353 -11.12 1.96 -5.82
C ILE A 353 -10.71 3.41 -5.58
N GLN A 354 -11.50 4.34 -6.11
CA GLN A 354 -11.37 5.76 -5.86
C GLN A 354 -12.40 6.23 -4.84
N THR A 355 -12.05 6.13 -3.56
CA THR A 355 -12.82 6.69 -2.45
C THR A 355 -11.85 7.23 -1.41
N PRO A 356 -12.22 8.26 -0.63
CA PRO A 356 -11.43 8.66 0.53
C PRO A 356 -11.30 7.48 1.51
N GLN A 357 -10.05 7.14 1.86
CA GLN A 357 -9.70 6.10 2.83
C GLN A 357 -8.51 6.57 3.65
N LEU A 358 -8.36 6.07 4.88
CA LEU A 358 -7.12 6.29 5.64
C LEU A 358 -5.95 5.58 4.94
N ASP A 359 -4.76 6.19 4.99
CA ASP A 359 -3.53 5.63 4.44
C ASP A 359 -3.05 4.43 5.29
N ILE A 360 -3.61 3.27 5.00
CA ILE A 360 -3.35 2.01 5.70
C ILE A 360 -2.65 1.07 4.72
N ASN A 361 -1.42 0.68 5.07
CA ASN A 361 -0.70 -0.35 4.36
C ASN A 361 -0.80 -1.68 5.10
N THR A 362 -1.29 -2.72 4.40
CA THR A 362 -1.42 -4.06 4.95
C THR A 362 -0.31 -4.95 4.40
N VAL A 363 0.36 -5.70 5.29
CA VAL A 363 1.30 -6.75 4.89
C VAL A 363 0.77 -8.12 5.28
N ALA A 364 0.97 -9.12 4.41
CA ALA A 364 0.60 -10.52 4.63
C ALA A 364 1.56 -11.24 5.62
N ALA A 365 1.91 -10.56 6.71
CA ALA A 365 2.69 -11.06 7.82
C ALA A 365 1.87 -10.89 9.10
N GLY A 366 1.46 -11.98 9.72
CA GLY A 366 0.70 -12.01 10.96
C GLY A 366 0.99 -13.29 11.74
N GLY A 367 0.25 -13.52 12.84
CA GLY A 367 0.48 -14.71 13.68
C GLY A 367 0.36 -16.05 12.93
N GLY A 368 -0.45 -16.12 11.89
CA GLY A 368 -0.72 -17.33 11.09
C GLY A 368 0.13 -17.46 9.83
N SER A 369 1.05 -16.53 9.55
CA SER A 369 1.94 -16.62 8.38
C SER A 369 2.80 -17.87 8.46
N ILE A 370 2.82 -18.64 7.36
CA ILE A 370 3.44 -19.97 7.29
C ILE A 370 4.96 -19.84 7.23
N LEU A 371 5.66 -20.72 7.94
CA LEU A 371 7.12 -20.81 7.97
C LEU A 371 7.60 -21.91 7.01
N SER A 372 8.55 -21.59 6.13
CA SER A 372 9.09 -22.52 5.13
C SER A 372 10.58 -22.30 4.86
N TRP A 373 11.24 -23.33 4.33
CA TRP A 373 12.62 -23.29 3.87
C TRP A 373 12.64 -23.63 2.38
N GLU A 374 13.07 -22.69 1.55
CA GLU A 374 13.04 -22.81 0.10
C GLU A 374 14.28 -22.14 -0.50
N ASN A 375 14.95 -22.80 -1.44
CA ASN A 375 16.10 -22.26 -2.18
C ASN A 375 17.23 -21.72 -1.29
N GLY A 376 17.49 -22.37 -0.15
CA GLY A 376 18.53 -21.94 0.79
C GLY A 376 18.16 -20.74 1.66
N LEU A 377 16.91 -20.28 1.61
CA LEU A 377 16.40 -19.13 2.37
C LEU A 377 15.25 -19.53 3.28
N LEU A 378 15.19 -18.90 4.45
CA LEU A 378 14.05 -18.98 5.34
C LEU A 378 12.97 -18.01 4.83
N LYS A 379 11.71 -18.46 4.78
CA LYS A 379 10.57 -17.66 4.31
C LYS A 379 9.43 -17.65 5.32
N VAL A 380 8.76 -16.49 5.41
CA VAL A 380 7.57 -16.26 6.24
C VAL A 380 6.46 -15.66 5.38
N GLY A 381 5.33 -16.36 5.26
CA GLY A 381 4.24 -15.92 4.40
C GLY A 381 4.59 -15.99 2.90
N PRO A 382 3.81 -15.36 2.00
CA PRO A 382 2.60 -14.57 2.28
C PRO A 382 1.38 -15.44 2.64
N SER A 383 1.47 -16.75 2.43
CA SER A 383 0.40 -17.68 2.79
C SER A 383 0.17 -17.70 4.31
N SER A 384 -1.11 -17.75 4.71
CA SER A 384 -1.53 -17.83 6.11
C SER A 384 -2.33 -19.09 6.38
N ALA A 385 -2.15 -19.66 7.57
CA ALA A 385 -2.94 -20.78 8.06
C ALA A 385 -4.36 -20.37 8.52
N GLY A 386 -4.64 -19.07 8.62
CA GLY A 386 -5.91 -18.51 9.09
C GLY A 386 -6.30 -19.00 10.49
N ALA A 387 -7.60 -19.14 10.73
CA ALA A 387 -8.13 -19.71 11.98
C ALA A 387 -8.42 -21.22 11.90
N ASN A 388 -8.60 -21.75 10.68
CA ASN A 388 -8.89 -23.15 10.41
C ASN A 388 -8.25 -23.58 9.08
N PRO A 389 -7.29 -24.55 9.07
CA PRO A 389 -6.85 -25.35 10.21
C PRO A 389 -6.08 -24.55 11.28
N GLY A 390 -5.59 -23.35 10.95
CA GLY A 390 -4.85 -22.48 11.86
C GLY A 390 -3.41 -22.93 12.11
N PRO A 391 -2.66 -22.24 12.98
CA PRO A 391 -1.34 -22.65 13.46
C PRO A 391 -1.26 -24.13 13.89
N ALA A 392 -0.08 -24.75 13.81
CA ALA A 392 0.12 -26.14 14.21
C ALA A 392 -0.30 -26.38 15.69
N CYS A 393 -0.02 -25.42 16.57
CA CYS A 393 -0.40 -25.44 17.98
C CYS A 393 -1.91 -25.46 18.22
N TYR A 394 -2.75 -25.20 17.20
CA TYR A 394 -4.20 -25.32 17.32
C TYR A 394 -4.68 -26.78 17.23
N GLY A 395 -3.80 -27.74 16.93
CA GLY A 395 -4.12 -29.18 16.99
C GLY A 395 -5.10 -29.66 15.91
N ARG A 396 -5.26 -28.91 14.81
CA ARG A 396 -6.14 -29.27 13.67
C ARG A 396 -5.38 -29.63 12.39
N GLY A 397 -4.11 -30.04 12.53
CA GLY A 397 -3.27 -30.44 11.40
C GLY A 397 -2.65 -29.29 10.59
N GLY A 398 -2.69 -28.05 11.09
CA GLY A 398 -2.13 -26.89 10.39
C GLY A 398 -0.59 -26.83 10.32
N PRO A 399 -0.03 -25.98 9.45
CA PRO A 399 1.43 -25.85 9.25
C PRO A 399 2.13 -25.07 10.38
N LEU A 400 3.47 -25.02 10.39
CA LEU A 400 4.21 -24.13 11.28
C LEU A 400 3.99 -22.67 10.90
N THR A 401 3.76 -21.82 11.90
CA THR A 401 3.46 -20.39 11.74
C THR A 401 4.23 -19.51 12.73
N VAL A 402 4.17 -18.19 12.57
CA VAL A 402 4.74 -17.21 13.52
C VAL A 402 4.25 -17.42 14.95
N THR A 403 2.98 -17.80 15.14
CA THR A 403 2.40 -18.15 16.45
C THR A 403 3.09 -19.38 17.04
N ASP A 404 3.40 -20.38 16.20
CA ASP A 404 4.10 -21.59 16.64
C ASP A 404 5.55 -21.29 17.06
N ALA A 405 6.23 -20.39 16.34
CA ALA A 405 7.56 -19.92 16.74
C ALA A 405 7.53 -19.20 18.09
N ASN A 406 6.62 -18.23 18.29
CA ASN A 406 6.45 -17.55 19.57
C ASN A 406 6.09 -18.56 20.69
N PHE A 407 5.25 -19.55 20.40
CA PHE A 407 4.87 -20.57 21.37
C PHE A 407 6.03 -21.51 21.74
N LEU A 408 6.82 -21.96 20.75
CA LEU A 408 7.99 -22.81 20.99
C LEU A 408 8.96 -22.13 21.95
N LEU A 409 9.25 -20.85 21.70
CA LEU A 409 10.19 -20.00 22.45
C LEU A 409 9.65 -19.56 23.82
N GLY A 410 8.42 -19.94 24.19
CA GLY A 410 7.82 -19.63 25.49
C GLY A 410 7.23 -18.21 25.58
N ARG A 411 7.11 -17.49 24.47
CA ARG A 411 6.53 -16.13 24.41
C ARG A 411 5.00 -16.12 24.45
N ILE A 412 4.35 -17.29 24.29
CA ILE A 412 2.90 -17.47 24.47
C ILE A 412 2.64 -18.38 25.66
N ILE A 413 1.71 -17.98 26.52
CA ILE A 413 1.35 -18.71 27.74
C ILE A 413 0.01 -19.43 27.50
N PRO A 414 -0.01 -20.79 27.47
CA PRO A 414 -1.23 -21.55 27.17
C PRO A 414 -2.43 -21.24 28.05
N ASP A 415 -2.21 -21.03 29.35
CA ASP A 415 -3.29 -20.83 30.32
C ASP A 415 -4.04 -19.51 30.12
N PHE A 416 -3.41 -18.55 29.44
CA PHE A 416 -3.98 -17.24 29.12
C PHE A 416 -4.34 -17.12 27.63
N PHE A 417 -4.24 -18.22 26.88
CA PHE A 417 -4.68 -18.25 25.49
C PHE A 417 -6.17 -18.63 25.43
N PRO A 418 -6.99 -18.05 24.52
CA PRO A 418 -8.43 -18.33 24.46
C PRO A 418 -8.82 -19.80 24.20
N ARG A 419 -7.85 -20.65 23.86
CA ARG A 419 -8.05 -22.09 23.61
C ARG A 419 -6.83 -22.89 24.05
N ARG A 420 -7.03 -24.20 24.23
CA ARG A 420 -5.93 -25.13 24.46
C ARG A 420 -4.98 -25.18 23.27
N LEU A 421 -3.67 -25.12 23.56
CA LEU A 421 -2.57 -25.22 22.60
C LEU A 421 -1.84 -26.56 22.75
N ASP A 422 -1.35 -27.09 21.62
CA ASP A 422 -0.56 -28.33 21.54
C ASP A 422 0.92 -28.01 21.33
N ARG A 423 1.75 -28.26 22.34
CA ARG A 423 3.18 -27.97 22.29
C ARG A 423 3.99 -29.09 21.64
N ASP A 424 3.50 -30.32 21.69
CA ASP A 424 4.26 -31.49 21.23
C ASP A 424 4.29 -31.51 19.71
N VAL A 425 3.15 -31.21 19.07
CA VAL A 425 3.06 -31.05 17.61
C VAL A 425 4.02 -29.97 17.09
N VAL A 426 4.12 -28.84 17.80
CA VAL A 426 5.04 -27.74 17.41
C VAL A 426 6.49 -28.18 17.50
N ARG A 427 6.87 -28.86 18.58
CA ARG A 427 8.25 -29.37 18.78
C ARG A 427 8.64 -30.38 17.72
N GLU A 428 7.76 -31.33 17.42
CA GLU A 428 7.99 -32.36 16.40
C GLU A 428 8.22 -31.71 15.03
N LYS A 429 7.35 -30.79 14.63
CA LYS A 429 7.46 -30.12 13.32
C LYS A 429 8.71 -29.24 13.22
N PHE A 430 9.05 -28.49 14.27
CA PHE A 430 10.28 -27.70 14.26
C PHE A 430 11.53 -28.57 14.23
N ALA A 431 11.57 -29.69 14.96
CA ALA A 431 12.68 -30.63 14.90
C ALA A 431 12.89 -31.17 13.47
N ALA A 432 11.82 -31.60 12.82
CA ALA A 432 11.86 -32.08 11.43
C ALA A 432 12.35 -30.98 10.46
N LEU A 433 11.85 -29.75 10.61
CA LEU A 433 12.30 -28.64 9.76
C LEU A 433 13.78 -28.28 10.02
N THR A 434 14.22 -28.28 11.28
CA THR A 434 15.62 -28.04 11.64
C THR A 434 16.57 -29.06 11.03
N GLU A 435 16.19 -30.35 10.98
CA GLU A 435 17.00 -31.37 10.31
C GLU A 435 17.17 -31.10 8.82
N ILE A 436 16.10 -30.67 8.15
CA ILE A 436 16.13 -30.29 6.72
C ILE A 436 17.06 -29.10 6.51
N VAL A 437 16.86 -28.00 7.25
CA VAL A 437 17.67 -26.79 7.11
C VAL A 437 19.15 -27.05 7.38
N ASN A 438 19.47 -27.80 8.44
CA ASN A 438 20.87 -28.10 8.77
C ASN A 438 21.56 -29.02 7.76
N LYS A 439 20.80 -29.84 7.03
CA LYS A 439 21.33 -30.70 5.98
C LYS A 439 21.61 -29.91 4.69
N GLU A 440 20.80 -28.90 4.41
CA GLU A 440 20.85 -28.15 3.15
C GLU A 440 21.68 -26.86 3.23
N LYS A 441 21.84 -26.26 4.41
CA LYS A 441 22.65 -25.05 4.57
C LYS A 441 24.15 -25.33 4.39
N GLU A 442 24.86 -24.39 3.79
CA GLU A 442 26.32 -24.44 3.68
C GLU A 442 26.98 -23.54 4.74
N GLY A 443 27.88 -24.09 5.56
CA GLY A 443 28.62 -23.33 6.58
C GLY A 443 27.79 -22.92 7.81
N GLY A 444 28.47 -22.26 8.77
CA GLY A 444 27.88 -21.76 10.03
C GLY A 444 27.51 -22.83 11.07
N GLU A 445 27.16 -22.41 12.29
CA GLU A 445 26.74 -23.32 13.36
C GLU A 445 25.39 -24.00 13.05
N PRO A 446 25.16 -25.26 13.49
CA PRO A 446 23.87 -25.93 13.30
C PRO A 446 22.76 -25.20 14.07
N PHE A 447 21.60 -25.05 13.43
CA PHE A 447 20.40 -24.56 14.11
C PHE A 447 19.90 -25.59 15.12
N THR A 448 19.39 -25.10 16.25
CA THR A 448 18.43 -25.84 17.09
C THR A 448 17.01 -25.43 16.68
N PRO A 449 15.97 -26.17 17.09
CA PRO A 449 14.58 -25.75 16.91
C PRO A 449 14.31 -24.30 17.39
N GLU A 450 14.92 -23.90 18.50
CA GLU A 450 14.79 -22.56 19.06
C GLU A 450 15.50 -21.49 18.24
N THR A 451 16.74 -21.73 17.80
CA THR A 451 17.47 -20.74 17.00
C THR A 451 16.87 -20.60 15.60
N LEU A 452 16.34 -21.69 15.04
CA LEU A 452 15.57 -21.65 13.79
C LEU A 452 14.26 -20.84 13.95
N ALA A 453 13.52 -21.08 15.03
CA ALA A 453 12.30 -20.32 15.32
C ALA A 453 12.59 -18.81 15.51
N LEU A 454 13.69 -18.45 16.17
CA LEU A 454 14.15 -17.05 16.24
C LEU A 454 14.46 -16.47 14.85
N GLY A 455 15.14 -17.23 13.99
CA GLY A 455 15.43 -16.80 12.61
C GLY A 455 14.16 -16.47 11.83
N PHE A 456 13.12 -17.30 11.95
CA PHE A 456 11.81 -17.00 11.37
C PHE A 456 11.17 -15.74 11.95
N LEU A 457 11.24 -15.51 13.27
CA LEU A 457 10.72 -14.29 13.88
C LEU A 457 11.49 -13.03 13.41
N ALA A 458 12.81 -13.12 13.21
CA ALA A 458 13.61 -12.03 12.67
C ALA A 458 13.16 -11.65 11.24
N ILE A 459 12.88 -12.64 10.40
CA ILE A 459 12.39 -12.43 9.03
C ILE A 459 10.96 -11.89 9.03
N ALA A 460 10.09 -12.39 9.92
CA ALA A 460 8.75 -11.84 10.10
C ALA A 460 8.82 -10.35 10.49
N ASN A 461 9.69 -10.00 11.44
CA ASN A 461 9.90 -8.61 11.86
C ASN A 461 10.43 -7.74 10.72
N ALA A 462 11.46 -8.19 10.01
CA ALA A 462 12.03 -7.47 8.85
C ALA A 462 10.99 -7.27 7.74
N THR A 463 10.10 -8.24 7.53
CA THR A 463 8.99 -8.14 6.57
C THR A 463 7.97 -7.09 7.01
N MET A 464 7.62 -7.06 8.30
CA MET A 464 6.67 -6.09 8.86
C MET A 464 7.20 -4.65 8.90
N THR A 465 8.53 -4.43 8.91
CA THR A 465 9.09 -3.07 8.86
C THR A 465 9.05 -2.42 7.48
N ARG A 466 8.94 -3.21 6.39
CA ARG A 466 8.88 -2.69 5.00
C ARG A 466 7.71 -1.71 4.76
N PRO A 467 6.44 -2.04 5.09
CA PRO A 467 5.35 -1.09 4.91
C PRO A 467 5.45 0.12 5.87
N ILE A 468 6.04 -0.06 7.06
CA ILE A 468 6.26 1.06 8.00
C ILE A 468 7.26 2.07 7.42
N ARG A 469 8.35 1.59 6.80
CA ARG A 469 9.33 2.44 6.10
C ARG A 469 8.72 3.12 4.89
N THR A 470 7.82 2.45 4.17
CA THR A 470 7.09 3.04 3.05
C THR A 470 6.22 4.23 3.49
N LEU A 471 5.49 4.11 4.61
CA LEU A 471 4.68 5.19 5.19
C LEU A 471 5.47 6.33 5.82
N SER A 472 6.74 6.10 6.18
CA SER A 472 7.61 7.07 6.84
C SER A 472 8.72 7.55 5.91
N GLU A 473 9.78 6.76 5.78
CA GLU A 473 11.01 7.08 5.04
C GLU A 473 10.74 7.29 3.54
N GLY A 474 9.78 6.55 2.97
CA GLY A 474 9.31 6.72 1.60
C GLY A 474 8.63 8.06 1.32
N ARG A 475 8.26 8.81 2.37
CA ARG A 475 7.65 10.15 2.31
C ARG A 475 8.52 11.24 2.93
N GLY A 476 9.79 10.94 3.20
CA GLY A 476 10.74 11.89 3.78
C GLY A 476 10.73 11.98 5.30
N TYR A 477 10.02 11.09 6.02
CA TYR A 477 10.01 11.06 7.48
C TYR A 477 10.89 9.93 8.03
N GLY A 478 11.88 10.24 8.86
CA GLY A 478 12.70 9.18 9.49
C GLY A 478 11.88 8.34 10.47
N ALA A 479 11.87 7.00 10.34
CA ALA A 479 11.11 6.15 11.25
C ALA A 479 11.51 6.38 12.74
N SER A 480 12.80 6.56 13.01
CA SER A 480 13.35 6.85 14.35
C SER A 480 12.86 8.15 15.02
N SER A 481 12.25 9.08 14.27
CA SER A 481 11.66 10.31 14.84
C SER A 481 10.21 10.13 15.30
N HIS A 482 9.68 8.90 15.24
CA HIS A 482 8.31 8.57 15.64
C HIS A 482 8.30 7.78 16.95
N ASN A 483 7.14 7.74 17.61
CA ASN A 483 6.79 6.68 18.55
C ASN A 483 6.11 5.51 17.80
N LEU A 484 6.21 4.28 18.31
CA LEU A 484 5.52 3.12 17.75
C LEU A 484 4.25 2.83 18.56
N GLY A 485 3.06 3.06 18.02
CA GLY A 485 1.82 2.62 18.64
C GLY A 485 1.53 1.17 18.26
N SER A 486 1.73 0.24 19.21
CA SER A 486 1.56 -1.20 18.95
C SER A 486 0.22 -1.71 19.50
N PHE A 487 -0.52 -2.38 18.63
CA PHE A 487 -1.82 -2.96 18.93
C PHE A 487 -2.07 -4.24 18.12
N GLY A 488 -3.26 -4.82 18.27
CA GLY A 488 -3.56 -6.17 17.80
C GLY A 488 -3.11 -7.25 18.78
N GLY A 489 -3.69 -8.45 18.66
CA GLY A 489 -3.47 -9.54 19.61
C GLY A 489 -2.03 -10.06 19.67
N ALA A 490 -1.26 -9.89 18.59
CA ALA A 490 0.14 -10.30 18.52
C ALA A 490 1.13 -9.12 18.62
N GLY A 491 0.67 -7.87 18.61
CA GLY A 491 1.54 -6.68 18.53
C GLY A 491 2.58 -6.62 19.64
N GLY A 492 2.16 -6.82 20.89
CA GLY A 492 3.04 -6.80 22.07
C GLY A 492 4.16 -7.85 22.07
N GLN A 493 4.03 -8.93 21.28
CA GLN A 493 5.06 -9.97 21.15
C GLN A 493 6.23 -9.50 20.27
N HIS A 494 5.99 -8.51 19.40
CA HIS A 494 6.91 -8.03 18.37
C HIS A 494 7.33 -6.56 18.56
N ALA A 495 6.60 -5.77 19.35
CA ALA A 495 6.76 -4.33 19.51
C ALA A 495 8.21 -3.87 19.78
N VAL A 496 8.91 -4.51 20.73
CA VAL A 496 10.30 -4.16 21.07
C VAL A 496 11.24 -4.37 19.88
N PHE A 497 11.08 -5.48 19.16
CA PHE A 497 11.93 -5.83 18.04
C PHE A 497 11.71 -4.90 16.84
N ILE A 498 10.44 -4.61 16.52
CA ILE A 498 10.06 -3.66 15.46
C ILE A 498 10.56 -2.25 15.79
N ALA A 499 10.34 -1.77 17.02
CA ALA A 499 10.83 -0.47 17.44
C ALA A 499 12.36 -0.37 17.31
N ARG A 500 13.09 -1.43 17.72
CA ARG A 500 14.54 -1.47 17.62
C ARG A 500 15.03 -1.47 16.16
N ASP A 501 14.43 -2.26 15.28
CA ASP A 501 14.79 -2.31 13.85
C ASP A 501 14.58 -0.95 13.15
N LEU A 502 13.57 -0.20 13.59
CA LEU A 502 13.25 1.14 13.07
C LEU A 502 14.02 2.26 13.78
N GLY A 503 14.80 1.95 14.83
CA GLY A 503 15.50 2.94 15.65
C GLY A 503 14.57 3.82 16.50
N ILE A 504 13.33 3.39 16.73
CA ILE A 504 12.32 4.05 17.56
C ILE A 504 12.64 3.81 19.04
N LYS A 505 12.61 4.88 19.83
CA LYS A 505 12.96 4.83 21.27
C LYS A 505 11.82 4.36 22.17
N ARG A 506 10.57 4.53 21.75
CA ARG A 506 9.39 4.26 22.56
C ARG A 506 8.31 3.55 21.76
N ALA A 507 7.83 2.43 22.29
CA ALA A 507 6.60 1.80 21.85
C ALA A 507 5.50 2.01 22.88
N ILE A 508 4.31 2.40 22.43
CA ILE A 508 3.13 2.70 23.24
C ILE A 508 2.13 1.59 23.01
N ILE A 509 1.70 0.92 24.08
CA ILE A 509 0.70 -0.14 24.04
C ILE A 509 -0.51 0.33 24.86
N PRO A 510 -1.62 0.71 24.21
CA PRO A 510 -2.86 1.05 24.91
C PRO A 510 -3.43 -0.15 25.69
N CYS A 511 -4.15 0.11 26.77
CA CYS A 511 -4.79 -0.94 27.57
C CYS A 511 -5.80 -1.79 26.77
N TYR A 512 -6.44 -1.20 25.76
CA TYR A 512 -7.34 -1.89 24.82
C TYR A 512 -6.66 -2.26 23.49
N SER A 513 -5.33 -2.39 23.46
CA SER A 513 -4.54 -2.69 22.26
C SER A 513 -5.07 -3.87 21.44
N SER A 514 -5.51 -4.95 22.09
CA SER A 514 -6.02 -6.16 21.43
C SER A 514 -7.37 -6.02 20.74
N ILE A 515 -8.10 -4.93 21.03
CA ILE A 515 -9.43 -4.58 20.51
C ILE A 515 -9.48 -3.11 20.05
N LEU A 516 -8.31 -2.53 19.73
CA LEU A 516 -8.19 -1.08 19.54
C LEU A 516 -9.07 -0.57 18.40
N SER A 517 -9.35 -1.40 17.39
CA SER A 517 -10.28 -1.06 16.31
C SER A 517 -11.70 -0.79 16.81
N ALA A 518 -12.24 -1.65 17.68
CA ALA A 518 -13.55 -1.44 18.29
C ALA A 518 -13.52 -0.20 19.21
N TYR A 519 -12.46 -0.02 20.00
CA TYR A 519 -12.35 1.15 20.87
C TYR A 519 -12.21 2.45 20.07
N GLY A 520 -11.44 2.46 18.98
CA GLY A 520 -11.30 3.60 18.10
C GLY A 520 -12.61 3.99 17.42
N MET A 521 -13.49 3.03 17.09
CA MET A 521 -14.85 3.33 16.65
C MET A 521 -15.67 4.02 17.75
N ALA A 522 -15.48 3.65 19.03
CA ALA A 522 -16.09 4.36 20.15
C ALA A 522 -15.64 5.83 20.23
N LEU A 523 -14.41 6.11 19.79
CA LEU A 523 -13.78 7.44 19.78
C LEU A 523 -13.99 8.23 18.47
N ALA A 524 -14.49 7.59 17.43
CA ALA A 524 -14.69 8.21 16.12
C ALA A 524 -15.81 9.26 16.15
N ASP A 525 -15.68 10.26 15.29
CA ASP A 525 -16.70 11.29 15.08
C ASP A 525 -17.57 10.93 13.87
N VAL A 526 -18.77 11.51 13.81
CA VAL A 526 -19.62 11.38 12.62
C VAL A 526 -19.14 12.37 11.59
N VAL A 527 -18.96 11.91 10.35
CA VAL A 527 -18.39 12.74 9.29
C VAL A 527 -19.33 12.84 8.10
N VAL A 528 -19.43 14.03 7.55
CA VAL A 528 -20.02 14.28 6.23
C VAL A 528 -18.98 14.96 5.37
N GLU A 529 -18.68 14.34 4.24
CA GLU A 529 -17.68 14.84 3.31
C GLU A 529 -18.32 15.30 2.01
N ASN A 530 -17.92 16.49 1.57
CA ASN A 530 -18.37 17.08 0.32
C ASN A 530 -17.16 17.58 -0.47
N GLN A 531 -17.16 17.32 -1.77
CA GLN A 531 -16.09 17.69 -2.69
C GLN A 531 -16.68 18.16 -4.01
N GLU A 532 -15.98 19.06 -4.70
CA GLU A 532 -16.33 19.53 -6.03
C GLU A 532 -15.09 19.64 -6.92
N PRO A 533 -15.11 19.13 -8.16
CA PRO A 533 -13.96 19.12 -9.05
C PRO A 533 -13.61 20.52 -9.54
N SER A 534 -12.37 20.72 -9.98
CA SER A 534 -11.80 21.99 -10.37
C SER A 534 -10.66 21.78 -11.38
N ALA A 535 -10.40 22.77 -12.23
CA ALA A 535 -9.20 22.83 -13.06
C ALA A 535 -8.54 24.21 -13.01
N ILE A 536 -8.84 25.00 -11.97
CA ILE A 536 -8.40 26.40 -11.82
C ILE A 536 -6.90 26.44 -11.49
N THR A 537 -6.16 27.34 -12.17
CA THR A 537 -4.79 27.69 -11.79
C THR A 537 -4.79 28.52 -10.50
N PHE A 538 -4.10 28.05 -9.47
CA PHE A 538 -3.99 28.74 -8.19
C PHE A 538 -3.23 30.06 -8.35
N SER A 539 -3.86 31.15 -7.91
CA SER A 539 -3.31 32.50 -7.86
C SER A 539 -4.02 33.31 -6.77
N GLU A 540 -3.49 34.47 -6.38
CA GLU A 540 -4.16 35.35 -5.41
C GLU A 540 -5.52 35.86 -5.90
N GLU A 541 -5.72 35.96 -7.22
CA GLU A 541 -6.94 36.49 -7.84
C GLU A 541 -8.14 35.55 -7.68
N VAL A 542 -7.90 34.23 -7.63
CA VAL A 542 -8.96 33.20 -7.53
C VAL A 542 -9.31 32.84 -6.08
N VAL A 543 -8.59 33.38 -5.08
CA VAL A 543 -8.84 33.12 -3.65
C VAL A 543 -10.30 33.40 -3.23
N PRO A 544 -10.96 34.50 -3.64
CA PRO A 544 -12.36 34.75 -3.29
C PRO A 544 -13.32 33.67 -3.82
N GLU A 545 -13.07 33.15 -5.01
CA GLU A 545 -13.87 32.08 -5.62
C GLU A 545 -13.72 30.77 -4.83
N ILE A 546 -12.49 30.41 -4.46
CA ILE A 546 -12.20 29.22 -3.65
C ILE A 546 -12.93 29.31 -2.29
N LYS A 547 -12.88 30.48 -1.63
CA LYS A 547 -13.59 30.69 -0.35
C LYS A 547 -15.10 30.47 -0.48
N ALA A 548 -15.73 31.02 -1.53
CA ALA A 548 -17.16 30.84 -1.76
C ALA A 548 -17.54 29.35 -1.96
N ARG A 549 -16.68 28.58 -2.63
CA ARG A 549 -16.88 27.13 -2.80
C ARG A 549 -16.75 26.38 -1.48
N LEU A 550 -15.73 26.68 -0.68
CA LEU A 550 -15.55 26.10 0.66
C LEU A 550 -16.75 26.39 1.58
N GLU A 551 -17.30 27.61 1.56
CA GLU A 551 -18.50 28.00 2.33
C GLU A 551 -19.77 27.27 1.87
N SER A 552 -19.92 27.06 0.56
CA SER A 552 -21.04 26.29 0.01
C SER A 552 -20.98 24.82 0.47
N LEU A 553 -19.79 24.22 0.41
CA LEU A 553 -19.55 22.84 0.81
C LEU A 553 -19.70 22.64 2.33
N SER A 554 -19.22 23.57 3.16
CA SER A 554 -19.42 23.50 4.61
C SER A 554 -20.90 23.60 5.00
N SER A 555 -21.67 24.44 4.29
CA SER A 555 -23.12 24.54 4.48
C SER A 555 -23.85 23.23 4.15
N LYS A 556 -23.46 22.55 3.05
CA LYS A 556 -23.99 21.22 2.70
C LYS A 556 -23.63 20.17 3.76
N GLY A 557 -22.39 20.20 4.26
CA GLY A 557 -21.91 19.30 5.29
C GLY A 557 -22.64 19.46 6.62
N ALA A 558 -22.88 20.71 7.04
CA ALA A 558 -23.66 21.03 8.24
C ALA A 558 -25.10 20.49 8.15
N GLN A 559 -25.79 20.69 7.03
CA GLN A 559 -27.13 20.11 6.80
C GLN A 559 -27.12 18.57 6.86
N GLY A 560 -26.06 17.95 6.33
CA GLY A 560 -25.86 16.50 6.40
C GLY A 560 -25.69 15.98 7.84
N LEU A 561 -25.03 16.75 8.71
CA LEU A 561 -24.84 16.43 10.13
C LEU A 561 -26.10 16.69 10.96
N GLU A 562 -26.85 17.76 10.66
CA GLU A 562 -28.15 18.05 11.28
C GLU A 562 -29.15 16.89 11.09
N SER A 563 -29.18 16.32 9.88
CA SER A 563 -30.02 15.13 9.60
C SER A 563 -29.66 13.89 10.43
N GLN A 564 -28.49 13.88 11.06
CA GLN A 564 -27.96 12.80 11.90
C GLN A 564 -27.96 13.15 13.40
N GLY A 565 -28.54 14.30 13.78
CA GLY A 565 -28.75 14.69 15.17
C GLY A 565 -27.64 15.56 15.78
N PHE A 566 -26.73 16.12 14.98
CA PHE A 566 -25.71 17.07 15.43
C PHE A 566 -26.17 18.52 15.23
N ASP A 567 -25.77 19.42 16.11
CA ASP A 567 -26.07 20.84 16.00
C ASP A 567 -24.85 21.65 15.52
N ALA A 568 -25.06 22.91 15.15
CA ALA A 568 -23.98 23.79 14.69
C ALA A 568 -22.90 24.04 15.77
N LYS A 569 -23.18 23.81 17.06
CA LYS A 569 -22.21 24.00 18.15
C LYS A 569 -21.27 22.81 18.32
N THR A 570 -21.70 21.64 17.86
CA THR A 570 -20.95 20.38 17.89
C THR A 570 -20.36 20.03 16.52
N THR A 571 -20.45 20.95 15.56
CA THR A 571 -19.94 20.77 14.20
C THR A 571 -18.65 21.57 13.98
N GLU A 572 -17.62 20.90 13.46
CA GLU A 572 -16.37 21.51 12.98
C GLU A 572 -16.19 21.25 11.49
N HIS A 573 -15.45 22.11 10.79
CA HIS A 573 -15.16 21.97 9.37
C HIS A 573 -13.65 22.00 9.13
N GLU A 574 -13.17 21.00 8.40
CA GLU A 574 -11.81 20.92 7.88
C GLU A 574 -11.85 21.18 6.38
N TYR A 575 -10.96 22.06 5.90
CA TYR A 575 -10.94 22.56 4.54
C TYR A 575 -9.68 22.07 3.82
N PHE A 576 -9.83 21.56 2.60
CA PHE A 576 -8.73 21.00 1.81
C PHE A 576 -8.80 21.44 0.35
N LEU A 577 -7.62 21.63 -0.26
CA LEU A 577 -7.45 21.77 -1.69
C LEU A 577 -6.54 20.65 -2.18
N ASN A 578 -6.99 19.85 -3.15
CA ASN A 578 -6.12 18.91 -3.84
C ASN A 578 -5.43 19.66 -4.98
N MET A 579 -4.10 19.73 -4.91
CA MET A 579 -3.29 20.59 -5.77
C MET A 579 -2.20 19.78 -6.47
N ARG A 580 -1.86 20.15 -7.70
CA ARG A 580 -0.75 19.55 -8.46
C ARG A 580 -0.04 20.57 -9.34
N TYR A 581 1.17 20.24 -9.78
CA TYR A 581 1.80 21.03 -10.85
C TYR A 581 1.15 20.76 -12.21
N GLN A 582 1.03 21.79 -13.04
CA GLN A 582 0.52 21.67 -14.40
C GLN A 582 1.35 20.67 -15.22
N GLY A 583 0.67 19.70 -15.81
CA GLY A 583 1.29 18.59 -16.56
C GLY A 583 1.78 17.43 -15.69
N SER A 584 1.72 17.54 -14.36
CA SER A 584 1.83 16.40 -13.47
C SER A 584 0.44 15.80 -13.21
N ASP A 585 0.41 14.53 -12.81
CA ASP A 585 -0.77 13.83 -12.28
C ASP A 585 -0.63 13.53 -10.77
N THR A 586 0.40 14.09 -10.10
CA THR A 586 0.60 13.92 -8.64
C THR A 586 -0.16 15.00 -7.91
N SER A 587 -1.36 14.65 -7.44
CA SER A 587 -2.15 15.53 -6.58
C SER A 587 -1.78 15.36 -5.12
N LEU A 588 -1.56 16.47 -4.42
CA LEU A 588 -1.32 16.53 -2.98
C LEU A 588 -2.48 17.25 -2.32
N MET A 589 -3.06 16.63 -1.29
CA MET A 589 -4.06 17.27 -0.46
C MET A 589 -3.40 18.30 0.45
N ILE A 590 -3.83 19.56 0.35
CA ILE A 590 -3.29 20.66 1.15
C ILE A 590 -4.37 21.14 2.12
N PRO A 591 -4.16 20.97 3.43
CA PRO A 591 -5.02 21.59 4.44
C PRO A 591 -4.99 23.11 4.27
N VAL A 592 -6.16 23.72 4.27
CA VAL A 592 -6.33 25.16 4.13
C VAL A 592 -6.23 25.79 5.52
N SER A 593 -5.24 26.66 5.73
CA SER A 593 -5.11 27.46 6.96
C SER A 593 -6.21 28.53 7.03
N GLU A 594 -6.20 29.35 8.09
CA GLU A 594 -7.08 30.53 8.17
C GLU A 594 -6.98 31.44 6.92
N ASN A 595 -5.83 31.41 6.23
CA ASN A 595 -5.59 32.15 5.00
C ASN A 595 -5.40 31.22 3.78
N VAL A 596 -6.44 31.12 2.94
CA VAL A 596 -6.42 30.36 1.68
C VAL A 596 -5.25 30.72 0.75
N ALA A 597 -4.75 31.97 0.80
CA ALA A 597 -3.63 32.38 -0.05
C ALA A 597 -2.32 31.63 0.26
N ASP A 598 -2.19 31.06 1.47
CA ASP A 598 -0.99 30.32 1.87
C ASP A 598 -0.93 28.91 1.24
N ALA A 599 -2.01 28.43 0.63
CA ALA A 599 -2.11 27.07 0.10
C ALA A 599 -1.03 26.74 -0.95
N GLY A 600 -0.65 27.70 -1.80
CA GLY A 600 0.42 27.49 -2.79
C GLY A 600 1.81 27.30 -2.16
N VAL A 601 2.09 28.01 -1.05
CA VAL A 601 3.33 27.84 -0.29
C VAL A 601 3.31 26.50 0.45
N ALA A 602 2.19 26.15 1.07
CA ALA A 602 2.01 24.85 1.74
C ALA A 602 2.15 23.68 0.75
N PHE A 603 1.60 23.80 -0.46
CA PHE A 603 1.79 22.83 -1.54
C PHE A 603 3.27 22.65 -1.89
N THR A 604 3.98 23.74 -2.13
CA THR A 604 5.40 23.70 -2.53
C THR A 604 6.27 23.08 -1.42
N ALA A 605 5.99 23.42 -0.16
CA ALA A 605 6.67 22.84 0.99
C ALA A 605 6.40 21.34 1.11
N ARG A 606 5.14 20.91 1.00
CA ARG A 606 4.74 19.49 1.05
C ARG A 606 5.35 18.70 -0.12
N HIS A 607 5.35 19.25 -1.33
CA HIS A 607 5.96 18.62 -2.50
C HIS A 607 7.48 18.46 -2.31
N THR A 608 8.17 19.48 -1.81
CA THR A 608 9.61 19.41 -1.53
C THR A 608 9.93 18.38 -0.45
N GLN A 609 9.08 18.27 0.58
CA GLN A 609 9.24 17.27 1.62
C GLN A 609 9.06 15.84 1.12
N GLU A 610 7.99 15.59 0.35
CA GLU A 610 7.65 14.24 -0.12
C GLU A 610 8.56 13.77 -1.26
N PHE A 611 9.01 14.69 -2.12
CA PHE A 611 9.74 14.36 -3.35
C PHE A 611 11.17 14.88 -3.42
N GLY A 612 11.60 15.72 -2.49
CA GLY A 612 12.96 16.28 -2.45
C GLY A 612 13.21 17.47 -3.38
N PHE A 613 12.20 17.91 -4.16
CA PHE A 613 12.32 19.04 -5.08
C PHE A 613 11.00 19.81 -5.22
N SER A 614 11.06 21.01 -5.83
CA SER A 614 9.91 21.77 -6.31
C SER A 614 10.00 22.02 -7.81
N GLN A 615 8.89 22.39 -8.45
CA GLN A 615 8.85 22.67 -9.88
C GLN A 615 8.51 24.14 -10.15
N SER A 616 9.17 24.73 -11.13
CA SER A 616 8.87 26.07 -11.65
C SER A 616 7.67 26.03 -12.62
N ARG A 617 6.51 25.54 -12.17
CA ARG A 617 5.28 25.40 -12.95
C ARG A 617 4.08 25.97 -12.22
N ASN A 618 3.03 26.27 -12.96
CA ASN A 618 1.73 26.64 -12.40
C ASN A 618 1.19 25.51 -11.52
N ILE A 619 0.50 25.88 -10.44
CA ILE A 619 -0.20 24.94 -9.56
C ILE A 619 -1.67 24.94 -9.95
N LEU A 620 -2.24 23.78 -10.21
CA LEU A 620 -3.66 23.57 -10.49
C LEU A 620 -4.36 23.04 -9.25
N ILE A 621 -5.62 23.41 -9.07
CA ILE A 621 -6.53 22.86 -8.06
C ILE A 621 -7.42 21.85 -8.76
N ASP A 622 -7.28 20.56 -8.42
CA ASP A 622 -8.07 19.46 -9.00
C ASP A 622 -9.46 19.36 -8.38
N ASP A 623 -9.58 19.67 -7.09
CA ASP A 623 -10.86 19.75 -6.39
C ASP A 623 -10.77 20.58 -5.11
N VAL A 624 -11.96 20.99 -4.65
CA VAL A 624 -12.20 21.68 -3.38
C VAL A 624 -12.96 20.72 -2.47
N ARG A 625 -12.44 20.45 -1.28
CA ARG A 625 -12.99 19.44 -0.35
C ARG A 625 -13.23 20.04 1.03
N VAL A 626 -14.37 19.68 1.62
CA VAL A 626 -14.73 20.02 3.01
C VAL A 626 -15.16 18.76 3.74
N ARG A 627 -14.49 18.51 4.86
CA ARG A 627 -14.84 17.44 5.80
C ARG A 627 -15.52 18.07 7.01
N SER A 628 -16.80 17.80 7.17
CA SER A 628 -17.59 18.30 8.30
C SER A 628 -17.69 17.23 9.37
N VAL A 629 -17.31 17.56 10.59
CA VAL A 629 -17.14 16.64 11.71
C VAL A 629 -18.15 16.98 12.80
N GLY A 630 -19.08 16.07 13.06
CA GLY A 630 -19.99 16.11 14.21
C GLY A 630 -19.32 15.47 15.42
N LYS A 631 -18.88 16.31 16.37
CA LYS A 631 -18.17 15.88 17.58
C LYS A 631 -19.07 15.01 18.46
N SER A 632 -18.64 13.77 18.63
CA SER A 632 -19.24 12.87 19.60
C SER A 632 -18.82 13.25 21.02
N ARG A 633 -19.57 12.78 22.02
CA ARG A 633 -19.24 13.02 23.44
C ARG A 633 -17.81 12.53 23.75
N VAL A 634 -16.95 13.48 24.10
CA VAL A 634 -15.54 13.26 24.45
C VAL A 634 -15.44 12.29 25.63
N LEU A 635 -14.83 11.13 25.38
CA LEU A 635 -14.26 10.31 26.45
C LEU A 635 -12.99 11.01 26.92
N ASN A 636 -12.85 11.21 28.24
CA ASN A 636 -11.61 11.76 28.78
C ASN A 636 -10.52 10.68 28.65
N ILE A 637 -9.68 10.82 27.63
CA ILE A 637 -8.47 10.01 27.45
C ILE A 637 -7.30 10.80 28.01
N SER A 638 -6.48 10.15 28.83
CA SER A 638 -5.26 10.77 29.34
C SER A 638 -4.13 10.69 28.32
N SER A 639 -3.32 11.74 28.23
CA SER A 639 -2.09 11.68 27.42
C SER A 639 -1.11 10.69 28.04
N PRO A 640 -0.58 9.71 27.26
CA PRO A 640 0.44 8.79 27.76
C PRO A 640 1.71 9.50 28.21
N PHE A 641 2.04 10.67 27.64
CA PHE A 641 3.27 11.40 27.97
C PHE A 641 3.09 12.36 29.15
N GLU A 642 1.91 12.93 29.35
CA GLU A 642 1.59 13.65 30.59
C GLU A 642 1.62 12.70 31.78
N GLU A 643 1.03 11.52 31.63
CA GLU A 643 1.08 10.46 32.64
C GLU A 643 2.52 10.00 32.89
N LEU A 644 3.29 9.74 31.83
CA LEU A 644 4.70 9.36 31.96
C LEU A 644 5.49 10.41 32.75
N LYS A 645 5.36 11.70 32.41
CA LYS A 645 6.04 12.80 33.11
C LYS A 645 5.65 12.83 34.59
N LYS A 646 4.36 12.68 34.90
CA LYS A 646 3.84 12.65 36.27
C LYS A 646 4.44 11.50 37.09
N TYR A 647 4.41 10.28 36.56
CA TYR A 647 4.93 9.12 37.29
C TYR A 647 6.46 9.06 37.34
N GLN A 648 7.16 9.69 36.40
CA GLN A 648 8.59 9.91 36.50
C GLN A 648 8.96 10.89 37.63
N SER A 649 8.13 11.91 37.89
CA SER A 649 8.36 12.86 39.00
C SER A 649 7.96 12.31 40.38
N ASP A 650 6.93 11.47 40.45
CA ASP A 650 6.38 10.93 41.70
C ASP A 650 7.25 9.81 42.31
N GLY A 651 8.24 9.31 41.56
CA GLY A 651 9.15 8.23 41.96
C GLY A 651 8.64 6.82 41.60
N LEU A 652 9.57 5.86 41.54
CA LEU A 652 9.26 4.49 41.10
C LEU A 652 8.38 3.77 42.12
N THR A 653 7.25 3.22 41.66
CA THR A 653 6.47 2.28 42.49
C THR A 653 7.15 0.92 42.50
N PRO A 654 7.23 0.21 43.64
CA PRO A 654 7.83 -1.12 43.70
C PRO A 654 7.15 -2.08 42.72
N VAL A 655 7.97 -2.85 42.00
CA VAL A 655 7.45 -3.92 41.12
C VAL A 655 6.74 -4.96 41.99
N PRO A 656 5.50 -5.34 41.67
CA PRO A 656 4.80 -6.36 42.43
C PRO A 656 5.50 -7.71 42.30
N THR A 657 5.11 -8.67 43.15
CA THR A 657 5.58 -10.05 43.00
C THR A 657 5.07 -10.61 41.67
N PRO A 658 5.92 -11.25 40.85
CA PRO A 658 5.45 -11.90 39.62
C PRO A 658 4.44 -13.00 39.96
N ILE A 659 3.46 -13.20 39.09
CA ILE A 659 2.47 -14.27 39.26
C ILE A 659 3.12 -15.65 39.19
N PHE A 660 4.14 -15.80 38.34
CA PHE A 660 5.06 -16.93 38.25
C PHE A 660 6.27 -16.56 37.39
N SER A 661 7.26 -17.44 37.32
CA SER A 661 8.38 -17.35 36.36
C SER A 661 8.33 -18.49 35.36
N ARG A 662 8.82 -18.24 34.15
CA ARG A 662 8.91 -19.25 33.08
C ARG A 662 10.16 -19.02 32.23
N LYS A 663 10.70 -20.10 31.70
CA LYS A 663 11.78 -20.03 30.69
C LYS A 663 11.27 -19.49 29.36
N ILE A 664 11.93 -18.46 28.87
CA ILE A 664 11.72 -17.86 27.54
C ILE A 664 13.06 -17.86 26.82
N PHE A 665 13.04 -18.13 25.52
CA PHE A 665 14.24 -18.10 24.71
C PHE A 665 14.47 -16.70 24.11
N PHE A 666 15.58 -16.08 24.48
CA PHE A 666 16.03 -14.78 23.96
C PHE A 666 17.28 -14.92 23.11
N GLU A 667 17.40 -14.04 22.12
CA GLU A 667 18.60 -13.92 21.31
C GLU A 667 19.83 -13.59 22.19
N ASN A 668 20.96 -14.23 21.90
CA ASN A 668 22.24 -14.12 22.64
C ASN A 668 22.23 -14.57 24.12
N HIS A 669 21.06 -14.88 24.70
CA HIS A 669 20.92 -15.28 26.11
C HIS A 669 20.37 -16.70 26.27
N GLY A 670 19.76 -17.26 25.22
CA GLY A 670 19.16 -18.59 25.24
C GLY A 670 17.94 -18.65 26.17
N TRP A 671 17.75 -19.80 26.82
CA TRP A 671 16.65 -20.02 27.77
C TRP A 671 16.88 -19.27 29.09
N THR A 672 16.16 -18.16 29.28
CA THR A 672 16.24 -17.31 30.47
C THR A 672 14.99 -17.45 31.34
N GLU A 673 15.18 -17.64 32.65
CA GLU A 673 14.08 -17.63 33.62
C GLU A 673 13.50 -16.21 33.72
N THR A 674 12.25 -16.04 33.29
CA THR A 674 11.64 -14.73 33.08
C THR A 674 10.41 -14.55 33.97
N PRO A 675 10.33 -13.49 34.78
CA PRO A 675 9.14 -13.18 35.57
C PRO A 675 7.96 -12.78 34.68
N VAL A 676 6.77 -13.26 35.03
CA VAL A 676 5.51 -12.91 34.37
C VAL A 676 4.66 -12.07 35.31
N TYR A 677 4.12 -10.97 34.79
CA TYR A 677 3.29 -10.02 35.53
C TYR A 677 1.90 -9.90 34.88
N GLU A 678 0.85 -9.84 35.69
CA GLU A 678 -0.50 -9.54 35.20
C GLU A 678 -0.71 -8.02 35.22
N LEU A 679 -1.07 -7.44 34.07
CA LEU A 679 -1.21 -5.98 33.90
C LEU A 679 -2.18 -5.36 34.91
N LYS A 680 -3.34 -5.98 35.14
CA LYS A 680 -4.36 -5.52 36.09
C LYS A 680 -3.90 -5.50 37.56
N SER A 681 -2.88 -6.28 37.90
CA SER A 681 -2.34 -6.35 39.26
C SER A 681 -1.31 -5.25 39.55
N MET A 682 -0.84 -4.55 38.52
CA MET A 682 0.19 -3.52 38.63
C MET A 682 -0.43 -2.15 38.85
N SER A 683 0.16 -1.36 39.75
CA SER A 683 -0.22 0.05 39.93
C SER A 683 0.51 0.94 38.91
N PRO A 684 -0.10 2.05 38.47
CA PRO A 684 0.58 3.06 37.67
C PRO A 684 1.89 3.55 38.32
N GLY A 685 2.93 3.76 37.50
CA GLY A 685 4.27 4.14 37.91
C GLY A 685 5.24 2.99 38.18
N VAL A 686 4.79 1.73 38.05
CA VAL A 686 5.66 0.54 38.11
C VAL A 686 6.58 0.49 36.88
N HIS A 687 7.85 0.19 37.12
CA HIS A 687 8.86 0.00 36.07
C HIS A 687 9.32 -1.46 36.03
N VAL A 688 9.08 -2.11 34.89
CA VAL A 688 9.44 -3.50 34.65
C VAL A 688 10.65 -3.54 33.72
N THR A 689 11.83 -3.78 34.28
CA THR A 689 13.05 -3.99 33.49
C THR A 689 13.04 -5.42 32.93
N GLY A 690 13.38 -5.57 31.65
CA GLY A 690 13.49 -6.90 31.06
C GLY A 690 14.74 -7.68 31.54
N PRO A 691 14.77 -9.01 31.36
CA PRO A 691 13.74 -9.81 30.69
C PRO A 691 12.48 -9.95 31.54
N ALA A 692 11.31 -9.69 30.94
CA ALA A 692 10.02 -9.80 31.60
C ALA A 692 8.89 -10.07 30.60
N MET A 693 7.78 -10.63 31.09
CA MET A 693 6.52 -10.68 30.35
C MET A 693 5.43 -9.94 31.12
N ILE A 694 4.67 -9.13 30.40
CA ILE A 694 3.46 -8.49 30.91
C ILE A 694 2.28 -9.07 30.13
N ILE A 695 1.30 -9.63 30.83
CA ILE A 695 0.15 -10.29 30.21
C ILE A 695 -1.17 -9.68 30.69
N ASP A 696 -2.18 -9.77 29.84
CA ASP A 696 -3.57 -9.62 30.24
C ASP A 696 -4.44 -10.70 29.58
N LYS A 697 -5.77 -10.58 29.66
CA LYS A 697 -6.71 -11.57 29.10
C LYS A 697 -6.65 -11.71 27.57
N THR A 698 -6.00 -10.77 26.88
CA THR A 698 -6.12 -10.57 25.43
C THR A 698 -4.80 -10.31 24.72
N GLN A 699 -3.72 -10.00 25.44
CA GLN A 699 -2.41 -9.71 24.88
C GLN A 699 -1.25 -10.27 25.72
N THR A 700 -0.09 -10.38 25.07
CA THR A 700 1.18 -10.74 25.71
C THR A 700 2.27 -9.79 25.23
N ILE A 701 2.91 -9.11 26.17
CA ILE A 701 3.97 -8.14 25.92
C ILE A 701 5.30 -8.75 26.37
N VAL A 702 6.26 -8.81 25.44
CA VAL A 702 7.61 -9.32 25.70
C VAL A 702 8.57 -8.15 25.87
N VAL A 703 9.20 -8.04 27.04
CA VAL A 703 10.22 -7.03 27.35
C VAL A 703 11.57 -7.74 27.44
N ASP A 704 12.50 -7.41 26.56
CA ASP A 704 13.82 -8.05 26.52
C ASP A 704 14.84 -7.36 27.42
N HIS A 705 16.05 -7.92 27.51
CA HIS A 705 17.13 -7.49 28.40
C HIS A 705 17.57 -6.03 28.23
N LEU A 706 17.26 -5.39 27.10
CA LEU A 706 17.64 -4.01 26.78
C LEU A 706 16.44 -3.07 26.73
N SER A 707 15.32 -3.49 27.31
CA SER A 707 14.09 -2.71 27.31
C SER A 707 13.49 -2.64 28.69
N LYS A 708 12.65 -1.63 28.89
CA LYS A 708 11.89 -1.43 30.14
C LYS A 708 10.47 -1.03 29.82
N GLY A 709 9.52 -1.58 30.57
CA GLY A 709 8.11 -1.20 30.52
C GLY A 709 7.75 -0.28 31.67
N VAL A 710 7.06 0.82 31.39
CA VAL A 710 6.46 1.71 32.38
C VAL A 710 4.94 1.54 32.33
N ILE A 711 4.35 1.17 33.47
CA ILE A 711 2.91 0.98 33.59
C ILE A 711 2.25 2.32 33.89
N LEU A 712 1.29 2.72 33.07
CA LEU A 712 0.46 3.91 33.24
C LEU A 712 -1.00 3.48 33.43
N PRO A 713 -1.91 4.40 33.84
CA PRO A 713 -3.32 4.08 34.01
C PRO A 713 -3.98 3.43 32.78
N GLU A 714 -3.71 3.96 31.59
CA GLU A 714 -4.33 3.51 30.33
C GLU A 714 -3.33 2.92 29.32
N HIS A 715 -2.04 2.91 29.62
CA HIS A 715 -0.97 2.56 28.67
C HIS A 715 0.16 1.76 29.32
N VAL A 716 0.89 1.01 28.49
CA VAL A 716 2.23 0.51 28.79
C VAL A 716 3.21 1.16 27.82
N ILE A 717 4.18 1.91 28.34
CA ILE A 717 5.24 2.49 27.52
C ILE A 717 6.47 1.60 27.61
N LEU A 718 6.91 1.08 26.48
CA LEU A 718 8.17 0.36 26.34
C LEU A 718 9.24 1.34 25.90
N GLU A 719 10.23 1.59 26.75
CA GLU A 719 11.44 2.29 26.36
C GLU A 719 12.45 1.26 25.86
N VAL A 720 12.89 1.44 24.61
CA VAL A 720 13.71 0.49 23.87
C VAL A 720 15.09 1.10 23.67
N ASP A 721 16.09 0.51 24.32
CA ASP A 721 17.48 0.91 24.09
C ASP A 721 18.04 0.25 22.83
N LYS A 722 19.03 0.92 22.23
CA LYS A 722 19.76 0.37 21.09
C LYS A 722 20.54 -0.86 21.54
N ALA A 723 20.49 -1.94 20.75
CA ALA A 723 21.43 -3.03 20.91
C ALA A 723 22.86 -2.53 20.66
N GLU A 724 23.84 -3.09 21.37
CA GLU A 724 25.23 -2.96 20.95
C GLU A 724 25.36 -3.50 19.52
N LYS A 725 26.10 -2.79 18.66
CA LYS A 725 26.33 -3.24 17.28
C LYS A 725 26.96 -4.63 17.32
N GLN A 726 26.22 -5.64 16.87
CA GLN A 726 26.82 -6.95 16.66
C GLN A 726 27.86 -6.85 15.55
N ASN A 727 29.05 -7.40 15.80
CA ASN A 727 30.03 -7.63 14.75
C ASN A 727 29.50 -8.79 13.89
N VAL A 728 28.85 -8.47 12.78
CA VAL A 728 28.54 -9.46 11.75
C VAL A 728 29.86 -9.94 11.15
N ALA A 729 30.02 -11.26 11.04
CA ALA A 729 31.22 -11.84 10.46
C ALA A 729 31.40 -11.37 9.01
N THR A 730 32.64 -11.05 8.63
CA THR A 730 33.00 -10.61 7.27
C THR A 730 33.46 -11.75 6.37
N GLU A 731 33.50 -12.98 6.88
CA GLU A 731 34.04 -14.16 6.17
C GLU A 731 33.04 -15.30 5.99
N THR A 732 31.94 -15.32 6.76
CA THR A 732 30.95 -16.41 6.71
C THR A 732 29.56 -15.84 6.50
N VAL A 733 28.82 -16.44 5.57
CA VAL A 733 27.44 -16.06 5.27
C VAL A 733 26.51 -16.77 6.25
N ASP A 734 25.78 -16.00 7.04
CA ASP A 734 24.71 -16.52 7.89
C ASP A 734 23.38 -16.51 7.12
N PRO A 735 22.63 -17.64 7.01
CA PRO A 735 21.38 -17.70 6.24
C PRO A 735 20.27 -16.75 6.71
N VAL A 736 20.21 -16.46 8.02
CA VAL A 736 19.23 -15.48 8.55
C VAL A 736 19.60 -14.09 8.05
N THR A 737 20.86 -13.71 8.22
CA THR A 737 21.40 -12.42 7.78
C THR A 737 21.32 -12.27 6.26
N LEU A 738 21.57 -13.32 5.50
CA LEU A 738 21.39 -13.35 4.04
C LEU A 738 19.95 -13.02 3.64
N SER A 739 18.97 -13.63 4.30
CA SER A 739 17.55 -13.35 4.07
C SER A 739 17.21 -11.90 4.43
N VAL A 740 17.74 -11.38 5.53
CA VAL A 740 17.56 -9.98 5.95
C VAL A 740 18.14 -9.00 4.93
N PHE A 741 19.38 -9.20 4.48
CA PHE A 741 20.00 -8.35 3.45
C PHE A 741 19.24 -8.43 2.12
N GLY A 742 18.75 -9.61 1.73
CA GLY A 742 17.89 -9.77 0.56
C GLY A 742 16.66 -8.85 0.62
N HIS A 743 15.95 -8.86 1.74
CA HIS A 743 14.81 -7.95 1.96
C HIS A 743 15.23 -6.47 2.01
N ARG A 744 16.38 -6.13 2.60
CA ARG A 744 16.88 -4.75 2.66
C ARG A 744 17.22 -4.19 1.28
N PHE A 745 17.99 -4.91 0.45
CA PHE A 745 18.32 -4.45 -0.91
C PHE A 745 17.09 -4.36 -1.81
N MET A 746 16.17 -5.34 -1.72
CA MET A 746 14.89 -5.29 -2.44
C MET A 746 14.09 -4.04 -2.06
N THR A 747 14.03 -3.72 -0.76
CA THR A 747 13.36 -2.51 -0.27
C THR A 747 13.99 -1.25 -0.83
N VAL A 748 15.31 -1.18 -0.96
CA VAL A 748 15.97 -0.01 -1.59
C VAL A 748 15.50 0.16 -3.03
N ALA A 749 15.52 -0.90 -3.84
CA ALA A 749 15.09 -0.83 -5.23
C ALA A 749 13.59 -0.47 -5.36
N GLU A 750 12.74 -0.97 -4.47
CA GLU A 750 11.31 -0.61 -4.40
C GLU A 750 11.11 0.87 -4.06
N GLN A 751 11.87 1.41 -3.09
CA GLN A 751 11.81 2.84 -2.75
C GLN A 751 12.31 3.73 -3.88
N MET A 752 13.32 3.29 -4.64
CA MET A 752 13.74 3.96 -5.88
C MET A 752 12.57 3.99 -6.88
N GLY A 753 11.88 2.85 -7.07
CA GLY A 753 10.74 2.74 -7.98
C GLY A 753 9.58 3.65 -7.60
N HIS A 754 9.19 3.64 -6.32
CA HIS A 754 8.13 4.51 -5.79
C HIS A 754 8.46 6.00 -5.98
N THR A 755 9.74 6.37 -5.81
CA THR A 755 10.21 7.73 -6.06
C THR A 755 10.05 8.09 -7.54
N MET A 756 10.40 7.17 -8.45
CA MET A 756 10.25 7.36 -9.89
C MET A 756 8.78 7.56 -10.26
N GLU A 757 7.90 6.62 -9.87
CA GLU A 757 6.47 6.66 -10.15
C GLU A 757 5.81 7.98 -9.72
N LYS A 758 6.10 8.43 -8.50
CA LYS A 758 5.45 9.63 -7.95
C LYS A 758 5.98 10.95 -8.54
N THR A 759 7.20 10.96 -9.07
CA THR A 759 7.87 12.20 -9.52
C THR A 759 7.87 12.35 -11.04
N SER A 760 7.72 11.24 -11.77
CA SER A 760 7.49 11.24 -13.22
C SER A 760 6.14 11.83 -13.60
N ILE A 761 6.05 12.31 -14.84
CA ILE A 761 4.84 12.94 -15.37
C ILE A 761 4.26 12.23 -16.59
N SER A 762 5.05 11.44 -17.32
CA SER A 762 4.51 10.67 -18.44
C SER A 762 3.61 9.53 -17.96
N VAL A 763 2.53 9.30 -18.71
CA VAL A 763 1.60 8.19 -18.47
C VAL A 763 2.31 6.83 -18.53
N ASN A 764 3.33 6.70 -19.40
CA ASN A 764 4.08 5.45 -19.56
C ASN A 764 4.83 5.05 -18.29
N ILE A 765 5.53 5.99 -17.65
CA ILE A 765 6.27 5.68 -16.42
C ILE A 765 5.32 5.62 -15.23
N LYS A 766 4.39 6.57 -15.14
CA LYS A 766 3.56 6.75 -13.95
C LYS A 766 2.38 5.79 -13.82
N GLU A 767 1.61 5.61 -14.89
CA GLU A 767 0.38 4.80 -14.85
C GLU A 767 0.61 3.40 -15.40
N ARG A 768 1.38 3.30 -16.49
CA ARG A 768 1.69 2.01 -17.14
C ARG A 768 2.83 1.26 -16.43
N LEU A 769 3.58 1.96 -15.57
CA LEU A 769 4.73 1.44 -14.82
C LEU A 769 5.82 0.84 -15.72
N ASP A 770 6.01 1.44 -16.90
CA ASP A 770 6.97 1.03 -17.92
C ASP A 770 8.36 1.60 -17.60
N TYR A 771 8.88 1.22 -16.44
CA TYR A 771 10.22 1.58 -15.96
C TYR A 771 10.81 0.45 -15.11
N SER A 772 12.05 0.56 -14.69
CA SER A 772 12.68 -0.37 -13.74
C SER A 772 13.77 0.34 -12.94
N CYS A 773 13.92 -0.04 -11.67
CA CYS A 773 14.95 0.49 -10.77
C CYS A 773 15.75 -0.69 -10.18
N ALA A 774 17.07 -0.56 -10.15
CA ALA A 774 17.95 -1.62 -9.70
C ALA A 774 19.27 -1.10 -9.13
N ILE A 775 19.89 -1.97 -8.34
CA ILE A 775 21.21 -1.80 -7.72
C ILE A 775 22.15 -2.80 -8.38
N PHE A 776 23.36 -2.35 -8.72
CA PHE A 776 24.36 -3.14 -9.42
C PHE A 776 25.70 -3.09 -8.67
N SER A 777 26.45 -4.18 -8.70
CA SER A 777 27.85 -4.22 -8.25
C SER A 777 28.72 -3.30 -9.13
N ALA A 778 29.94 -3.01 -8.68
CA ALA A 778 30.88 -2.11 -9.37
C ALA A 778 31.24 -2.55 -10.80
N ASP A 779 31.02 -3.81 -11.15
CA ASP A 779 31.23 -4.39 -12.49
C ASP A 779 29.95 -4.49 -13.34
N GLY A 780 28.79 -4.07 -12.80
CA GLY A 780 27.49 -4.10 -13.48
C GLY A 780 26.64 -5.35 -13.24
N GLY A 781 27.06 -6.25 -12.35
CA GLY A 781 26.24 -7.40 -11.92
C GLY A 781 24.98 -6.95 -11.15
N LEU A 782 23.82 -7.51 -11.48
CA LEU A 782 22.56 -7.18 -10.80
C LEU A 782 22.59 -7.68 -9.35
N VAL A 783 22.26 -6.81 -8.39
CA VAL A 783 22.21 -7.15 -6.95
C VAL A 783 20.76 -7.32 -6.49
N ALA A 784 19.94 -6.30 -6.76
CA ALA A 784 18.52 -6.30 -6.47
C ALA A 784 17.80 -5.35 -7.42
N ASN A 785 16.57 -5.67 -7.74
CA ASN A 785 15.70 -4.87 -8.57
C ASN A 785 14.31 -4.82 -7.96
N ALA A 786 13.58 -3.74 -8.21
CA ALA A 786 12.16 -3.72 -7.94
C ALA A 786 11.39 -4.52 -9.00
N PRO A 787 10.21 -5.07 -8.66
CA PRO A 787 9.42 -5.94 -9.54
C PRO A 787 8.71 -5.13 -10.64
N HIS A 788 9.49 -4.64 -11.61
CA HIS A 788 9.01 -3.97 -12.80
C HIS A 788 9.45 -4.72 -14.07
N VAL A 789 9.34 -4.09 -15.25
CA VAL A 789 9.46 -4.68 -16.58
C VAL A 789 10.66 -5.67 -16.73
N PRO A 790 10.43 -6.98 -16.96
CA PRO A 790 11.49 -7.98 -16.98
C PRO A 790 12.53 -7.74 -18.09
N SER A 791 12.10 -7.23 -19.25
CA SER A 791 12.99 -6.91 -20.37
C SER A 791 14.00 -5.79 -20.08
N HIS A 792 13.78 -4.99 -19.04
CA HIS A 792 14.75 -4.00 -18.59
C HIS A 792 15.86 -4.64 -17.75
N LEU A 793 15.54 -5.62 -16.90
CA LEU A 793 16.44 -6.07 -15.85
C LEU A 793 17.72 -6.70 -16.41
N GLY A 794 17.59 -7.59 -17.39
CA GLY A 794 18.77 -8.22 -18.00
C GLY A 794 19.55 -7.33 -18.94
N SER A 795 18.88 -6.39 -19.60
CA SER A 795 19.55 -5.44 -20.50
C SER A 795 20.23 -4.29 -19.73
N MET A 796 19.71 -3.89 -18.57
CA MET A 796 20.32 -2.86 -17.72
C MET A 796 21.69 -3.28 -17.20
N SER A 797 21.88 -4.54 -16.77
CA SER A 797 23.21 -5.03 -16.37
C SER A 797 24.25 -4.84 -17.49
N THR A 798 23.87 -5.07 -18.75
CA THR A 798 24.75 -4.81 -19.89
C THR A 798 25.04 -3.31 -20.07
N ALA A 799 24.04 -2.45 -19.86
CA ALA A 799 24.22 -1.00 -19.91
C ALA A 799 25.22 -0.52 -18.84
N ILE A 800 25.09 -1.00 -17.59
CA ILE A 800 25.98 -0.62 -16.50
C ILE A 800 27.40 -1.13 -16.75
N ALA A 801 27.55 -2.41 -17.11
CA ALA A 801 28.84 -3.00 -17.42
C ALA A 801 29.53 -2.26 -18.58
N TYR A 802 28.77 -1.85 -19.61
CA TYR A 802 29.29 -1.05 -20.72
C TYR A 802 29.83 0.30 -20.24
N GLN A 803 29.07 1.04 -19.43
CA GLN A 803 29.54 2.33 -18.89
C GLN A 803 30.74 2.15 -17.94
N ALA A 804 30.72 1.13 -17.08
CA ALA A 804 31.83 0.81 -16.16
C ALA A 804 33.14 0.48 -16.90
N GLN A 805 33.05 -0.18 -18.06
CA GLN A 805 34.22 -0.45 -18.91
C GLN A 805 34.66 0.75 -19.76
N ARG A 806 33.69 1.58 -20.18
CA ARG A 806 33.95 2.75 -21.01
C ARG A 806 34.77 3.81 -20.27
N TYR A 807 34.38 4.12 -19.04
CA TYR A 807 35.01 5.17 -18.25
C TYR A 807 36.23 4.64 -17.48
N LYS A 808 37.36 5.33 -17.61
CA LYS A 808 38.59 5.01 -16.88
C LYS A 808 38.56 5.58 -15.46
N ALA A 809 39.44 5.06 -14.60
CA ALA A 809 39.60 5.56 -13.24
C ALA A 809 39.82 7.10 -13.23
N GLY A 810 38.98 7.81 -12.47
CA GLY A 810 38.99 9.28 -12.35
C GLY A 810 38.20 10.03 -13.42
N GLU A 811 37.67 9.38 -14.46
CA GLU A 811 36.80 10.03 -15.45
C GLU A 811 35.37 10.21 -14.93
N LEU A 812 34.92 9.36 -14.01
CA LEU A 812 33.69 9.55 -13.23
C LEU A 812 34.03 10.11 -11.86
N LYS A 813 33.17 10.98 -11.36
CA LYS A 813 33.30 11.64 -10.06
C LYS A 813 31.98 11.56 -9.26
N PRO A 814 32.04 11.73 -7.93
CA PRO A 814 30.83 11.90 -7.12
C PRO A 814 29.91 12.99 -7.71
N GLY A 815 28.62 12.67 -7.80
CA GLY A 815 27.61 13.56 -8.37
C GLY A 815 27.44 13.52 -9.90
N ASP A 816 28.22 12.70 -10.61
CA ASP A 816 27.99 12.45 -12.04
C ASP A 816 26.73 11.60 -12.26
N VAL A 817 25.95 11.90 -13.31
CA VAL A 817 24.83 11.06 -13.77
C VAL A 817 24.90 10.90 -15.28
N ILE A 818 24.85 9.66 -15.74
CA ILE A 818 24.96 9.26 -17.14
C ILE A 818 23.58 8.86 -17.66
N ILE A 819 23.29 9.17 -18.92
CA ILE A 819 22.17 8.58 -19.65
C ILE A 819 22.64 7.79 -20.88
N SER A 820 21.94 6.70 -21.19
CA SER A 820 22.18 5.87 -22.38
C SER A 820 20.94 5.09 -22.80
N ASN A 821 20.74 4.91 -24.10
CA ASN A 821 19.69 4.09 -24.71
C ASN A 821 20.12 3.42 -26.03
N HIS A 822 21.33 3.70 -26.52
CA HIS A 822 21.82 3.12 -27.76
C HIS A 822 21.93 1.59 -27.64
N PRO A 823 21.54 0.79 -28.66
CA PRO A 823 21.58 -0.67 -28.60
C PRO A 823 22.96 -1.27 -28.26
N GLN A 824 24.04 -0.63 -28.73
CA GLN A 824 25.42 -1.02 -28.41
C GLN A 824 25.82 -0.77 -26.95
N ALA A 825 25.11 0.13 -26.25
CA ALA A 825 25.39 0.54 -24.88
C ALA A 825 24.36 -0.01 -23.88
N GLY A 826 23.77 -1.17 -24.18
CA GLY A 826 22.79 -1.81 -23.29
C GLY A 826 21.33 -1.47 -23.55
N GLY A 827 21.02 -0.67 -24.58
CA GLY A 827 19.65 -0.32 -24.97
C GLY A 827 18.86 -1.51 -25.51
N THR A 828 17.55 -1.52 -25.24
CA THR A 828 16.56 -2.50 -25.73
C THR A 828 15.87 -1.97 -26.98
N HIS A 829 15.24 -0.80 -26.86
CA HIS A 829 14.76 0.03 -27.95
C HIS A 829 14.96 1.50 -27.55
N LEU A 830 14.95 2.42 -28.51
CA LEU A 830 15.35 3.80 -28.23
C LEU A 830 14.48 4.53 -27.18
N PRO A 831 13.14 4.35 -27.10
CA PRO A 831 12.32 5.00 -26.07
C PRO A 831 12.77 4.72 -24.62
N ASP A 832 13.51 3.64 -24.37
CA ASP A 832 13.99 3.26 -23.05
C ASP A 832 15.31 3.97 -22.72
N ILE A 833 15.26 5.03 -21.91
CA ILE A 833 16.46 5.73 -21.47
C ILE A 833 16.89 5.22 -20.10
N THR A 834 18.14 4.74 -20.01
CA THR A 834 18.75 4.29 -18.75
C THR A 834 19.51 5.45 -18.11
N THR A 835 19.16 5.80 -16.88
CA THR A 835 19.85 6.80 -16.03
C THR A 835 20.70 6.09 -14.99
N ILE A 836 22.00 6.36 -14.99
CA ILE A 836 23.03 5.60 -14.27
C ILE A 836 23.83 6.55 -13.37
N THR A 837 23.96 6.21 -12.09
CA THR A 837 24.74 6.99 -11.12
C THR A 837 25.81 6.11 -10.45
N PRO A 838 27.12 6.40 -10.63
CA PRO A 838 28.19 5.72 -9.91
C PRO A 838 28.22 6.12 -8.44
N VAL A 839 28.54 5.18 -7.56
CA VAL A 839 28.65 5.44 -6.11
C VAL A 839 30.03 5.04 -5.61
N PHE A 840 30.68 5.99 -4.94
CA PHE A 840 32.06 5.87 -4.49
C PHE A 840 32.15 5.48 -3.00
N ASP A 841 33.32 4.95 -2.61
CA ASP A 841 33.66 4.58 -1.24
C ASP A 841 33.64 5.77 -0.26
N ASP A 842 34.02 6.94 -0.75
CA ASP A 842 34.02 8.21 -0.01
C ASP A 842 33.64 9.38 -0.94
N GLU A 843 32.92 10.37 -0.41
CA GLU A 843 32.47 11.54 -1.18
C GLU A 843 33.53 12.64 -1.28
N GLU A 844 34.37 12.78 -0.26
CA GLU A 844 35.41 13.82 -0.19
C GLU A 844 36.69 13.37 -0.88
N ASN A 845 37.03 12.09 -0.77
CA ASN A 845 38.24 11.49 -1.33
C ASN A 845 37.95 10.13 -2.01
N PRO A 846 37.20 10.14 -3.14
CA PRO A 846 36.79 8.91 -3.84
C PRO A 846 38.00 8.16 -4.39
N LYS A 847 38.09 6.86 -4.10
CA LYS A 847 39.14 5.97 -4.62
C LYS A 847 38.61 4.97 -5.61
N GLU A 848 37.44 4.39 -5.32
CA GLU A 848 36.84 3.35 -6.15
C GLU A 848 35.31 3.45 -6.15
N ILE A 849 34.71 2.99 -7.25
CA ILE A 849 33.27 2.82 -7.34
C ILE A 849 32.94 1.50 -6.62
N ILE A 850 32.05 1.57 -5.64
CA ILE A 850 31.65 0.42 -4.82
C ILE A 850 30.36 -0.23 -5.34
N PHE A 851 29.49 0.54 -5.99
CA PHE A 851 28.28 0.05 -6.67
C PHE A 851 27.74 1.11 -7.65
N PHE A 852 26.77 0.72 -8.47
CA PHE A 852 25.95 1.62 -9.28
C PHE A 852 24.49 1.52 -8.87
N VAL A 853 23.78 2.65 -8.96
CA VAL A 853 22.32 2.65 -8.96
C VAL A 853 21.84 3.11 -10.34
N ALA A 854 20.79 2.48 -10.85
CA ALA A 854 20.23 2.88 -12.11
C ALA A 854 18.73 2.65 -12.18
N ASN A 855 18.11 3.40 -13.08
CA ASN A 855 16.76 3.16 -13.53
C ASN A 855 16.67 3.30 -15.05
N ARG A 856 15.63 2.70 -15.63
CA ARG A 856 15.31 2.80 -17.05
C ARG A 856 13.83 3.13 -17.17
N GLY A 857 13.47 4.15 -17.94
CA GLY A 857 12.08 4.54 -18.16
C GLY A 857 11.75 4.63 -19.64
N HIS A 858 10.55 4.18 -20.01
CA HIS A 858 10.02 4.28 -21.36
C HIS A 858 9.40 5.66 -21.60
N HIS A 859 9.97 6.43 -22.52
CA HIS A 859 9.45 7.73 -22.91
C HIS A 859 8.49 7.62 -24.09
N ALA A 860 7.33 8.26 -24.02
CA ALA A 860 6.30 8.18 -25.05
C ALA A 860 6.77 8.67 -26.44
N ASP A 861 7.68 9.64 -26.48
CA ASP A 861 8.32 10.11 -27.71
C ASP A 861 9.74 10.61 -27.38
N ILE A 862 10.67 10.32 -28.29
CA ILE A 862 12.07 10.79 -28.28
C ILE A 862 12.50 11.28 -29.67
N GLY A 863 11.52 11.61 -30.52
CA GLY A 863 11.71 12.06 -31.90
C GLY A 863 11.65 10.93 -32.93
N GLY A 864 12.10 11.23 -34.15
CA GLY A 864 12.03 10.32 -35.29
C GLY A 864 10.95 10.68 -36.29
N ILE A 865 10.73 9.81 -37.27
CA ILE A 865 9.88 10.09 -38.45
C ILE A 865 8.37 10.12 -38.15
N VAL A 866 7.93 9.49 -37.05
CA VAL A 866 6.54 9.49 -36.58
C VAL A 866 6.48 9.65 -35.07
N PRO A 867 5.35 10.15 -34.52
CA PRO A 867 5.11 10.14 -33.08
C PRO A 867 5.20 8.73 -32.48
N GLY A 868 5.70 8.62 -31.25
CA GLY A 868 5.79 7.34 -30.52
C GLY A 868 7.15 6.66 -30.58
N SER A 869 8.05 7.12 -31.46
CA SER A 869 9.44 6.63 -31.59
C SER A 869 9.60 5.12 -31.78
N MET A 870 8.57 4.47 -32.32
CA MET A 870 8.58 3.08 -32.81
C MET A 870 7.94 2.97 -34.21
N PRO A 871 8.45 3.70 -35.22
CA PRO A 871 7.91 3.65 -36.58
C PRO A 871 7.97 2.24 -37.16
N PRO A 872 6.83 1.58 -37.50
CA PRO A 872 6.85 0.21 -38.02
C PRO A 872 7.56 0.07 -39.37
N ASN A 873 7.79 1.19 -40.06
CA ASN A 873 8.43 1.25 -41.36
C ASN A 873 9.85 1.83 -41.31
N SER A 874 10.47 1.99 -40.12
CA SER A 874 11.90 2.37 -40.07
C SER A 874 12.79 1.25 -40.56
N THR A 875 13.86 1.65 -41.23
CA THR A 875 14.93 0.81 -41.76
C THR A 875 16.30 1.21 -41.20
N GLU A 876 16.40 2.39 -40.60
CA GLU A 876 17.64 2.92 -40.02
C GLU A 876 17.39 3.53 -38.64
N LEU A 877 18.33 3.36 -37.70
CA LEU A 877 18.15 3.73 -36.29
C LEU A 877 17.83 5.21 -36.07
N TRP A 878 18.40 6.13 -36.85
CA TRP A 878 18.13 7.57 -36.73
C TRP A 878 16.69 7.96 -37.09
N GLN A 879 15.94 7.07 -37.76
CA GLN A 879 14.52 7.27 -38.05
C GLN A 879 13.65 7.07 -36.80
N GLU A 880 14.19 6.42 -35.76
CA GLU A 880 13.49 6.03 -34.53
C GLU A 880 13.66 7.06 -33.40
N GLY A 881 14.53 8.07 -33.56
CA GLY A 881 14.69 9.18 -32.62
C GLY A 881 16.09 9.27 -32.00
N ALA A 882 16.16 9.76 -30.77
CA ALA A 882 17.41 9.98 -30.05
C ALA A 882 18.12 8.66 -29.71
N ALA A 883 19.38 8.51 -30.15
CA ALA A 883 20.22 7.36 -29.84
C ALA A 883 21.51 7.83 -29.13
N ILE A 884 21.58 7.59 -27.83
CA ILE A 884 22.60 8.09 -26.90
C ILE A 884 23.43 6.92 -26.40
N GLU A 885 24.69 6.86 -26.82
CA GLU A 885 25.65 5.84 -26.36
C GLU A 885 26.08 6.09 -24.91
N SER A 886 26.41 7.35 -24.59
CA SER A 886 26.79 7.77 -23.25
C SER A 886 26.84 9.31 -23.18
N PHE A 887 26.11 9.91 -22.24
CA PHE A 887 26.11 11.35 -21.99
C PHE A 887 26.01 11.64 -20.50
N LYS A 888 26.93 12.47 -19.96
CA LYS A 888 26.84 12.99 -18.60
C LYS A 888 25.79 14.10 -18.54
N MET A 889 24.55 13.74 -18.24
CA MET A 889 23.46 14.69 -18.03
C MET A 889 23.71 15.55 -16.78
N ILE A 890 24.39 15.00 -15.79
CA ILE A 890 24.90 15.74 -14.63
C ILE A 890 26.41 15.51 -14.53
N ASN A 891 27.16 16.59 -14.40
CA ASN A 891 28.60 16.58 -14.22
C ASN A 891 28.95 17.26 -12.89
N GLU A 892 29.45 16.50 -11.92
CA GLU A 892 29.78 16.97 -10.57
C GLU A 892 28.62 17.78 -9.93
N GLY A 893 27.38 17.29 -10.08
CA GLY A 893 26.16 17.95 -9.54
C GLY A 893 25.55 19.05 -10.42
N ALA A 894 26.17 19.44 -11.55
CA ALA A 894 25.62 20.43 -12.47
C ALA A 894 24.82 19.78 -13.62
N PHE A 895 23.53 20.11 -13.73
CA PHE A 895 22.63 19.60 -14.78
C PHE A 895 22.86 20.30 -16.13
N ASP A 896 23.26 19.55 -17.16
CA ASP A 896 23.52 20.05 -18.52
C ASP A 896 22.24 20.00 -19.38
N GLU A 897 21.32 20.93 -19.12
CA GLU A 897 20.04 21.02 -19.84
C GLU A 897 20.24 21.30 -21.34
N ALA A 898 21.20 22.17 -21.69
CA ALA A 898 21.50 22.50 -23.08
C ALA A 898 22.04 21.27 -23.85
N GLY A 899 22.93 20.51 -23.21
CA GLY A 899 23.38 19.22 -23.73
C GLY A 899 22.21 18.28 -23.92
N LEU A 900 21.35 18.10 -22.91
CA LEU A 900 20.20 17.20 -23.00
C LEU A 900 19.23 17.57 -24.14
N ILE A 901 18.88 18.85 -24.30
CA ILE A 901 18.04 19.35 -25.40
C ILE A 901 18.67 19.02 -26.75
N LYS A 902 19.99 19.20 -26.88
CA LYS A 902 20.69 18.86 -28.11
C LYS A 902 20.52 17.39 -28.49
N ARG A 903 20.57 16.46 -27.53
CA ARG A 903 20.47 15.01 -27.78
C ARG A 903 19.04 14.56 -28.07
N LEU A 904 18.05 15.12 -27.38
CA LEU A 904 16.64 14.70 -27.49
C LEU A 904 15.88 15.44 -28.59
N TYR A 905 16.31 16.66 -28.94
CA TYR A 905 15.58 17.52 -29.86
C TYR A 905 16.40 17.86 -31.10
N ASP A 906 17.56 18.53 -30.96
CA ASP A 906 18.29 19.07 -32.10
C ASP A 906 18.91 17.98 -32.99
N GLU A 907 19.54 16.98 -32.40
CA GLU A 907 20.19 15.88 -33.14
C GLU A 907 19.16 15.03 -33.90
N PRO A 908 18.06 14.54 -33.29
CA PRO A 908 17.02 13.83 -34.04
C PRO A 908 16.35 14.69 -35.12
N ALA A 909 16.08 15.98 -34.84
CA ALA A 909 15.50 16.91 -35.81
C ALA A 909 16.42 17.21 -37.00
N SER A 910 17.72 16.97 -36.87
CA SER A 910 18.69 17.23 -37.95
C SER A 910 18.60 16.25 -39.11
N PHE A 911 17.95 15.10 -38.91
CA PHE A 911 17.81 14.06 -39.94
C PHE A 911 16.60 14.28 -40.85
N PRO A 912 16.68 13.91 -42.15
CA PRO A 912 15.59 14.14 -43.10
C PRO A 912 14.28 13.45 -42.69
N GLY A 913 13.21 14.23 -42.55
CA GLY A 913 11.87 13.72 -42.21
C GLY A 913 11.68 13.37 -40.73
N CYS A 914 12.71 13.50 -39.90
CA CYS A 914 12.61 13.32 -38.46
C CYS A 914 12.22 14.64 -37.76
N SER A 915 11.60 14.51 -36.59
CA SER A 915 11.54 15.60 -35.62
C SER A 915 12.40 15.28 -34.41
N GLY A 916 12.72 16.31 -33.64
CA GLY A 916 13.06 16.17 -32.23
C GLY A 916 11.90 15.57 -31.45
N THR A 917 12.15 15.22 -30.19
CA THR A 917 11.06 14.78 -29.32
C THR A 917 9.90 15.77 -29.30
N ARG A 918 8.69 15.24 -29.43
CA ARG A 918 7.43 16.01 -29.38
C ARG A 918 6.99 16.28 -27.94
N THR A 919 7.59 15.58 -26.98
CA THR A 919 7.26 15.65 -25.54
C THR A 919 8.47 16.09 -24.71
N LEU A 920 9.32 17.00 -25.23
CA LEU A 920 10.59 17.42 -24.60
C LEU A 920 10.46 17.75 -23.11
N THR A 921 9.42 18.51 -22.77
CA THR A 921 9.14 18.95 -21.41
C THR A 921 8.79 17.79 -20.48
N GLU A 922 8.21 16.70 -21.00
CA GLU A 922 7.99 15.45 -20.29
C GLU A 922 9.29 14.64 -20.16
N ASN A 923 10.06 14.51 -21.26
CA ASN A 923 11.32 13.78 -21.20
C ASN A 923 12.28 14.36 -20.14
N ILE A 924 12.42 15.68 -20.09
CA ILE A 924 13.29 16.35 -19.09
C ILE A 924 12.77 16.13 -17.67
N ALA A 925 11.45 16.20 -17.47
CA ALA A 925 10.84 15.98 -16.15
C ALA A 925 11.04 14.54 -15.67
N ASP A 926 10.80 13.56 -16.53
CA ASP A 926 10.99 12.14 -16.22
C ASP A 926 12.48 11.80 -15.97
N LEU A 927 13.42 12.42 -16.69
CA LEU A 927 14.85 12.24 -16.43
C LEU A 927 15.30 12.89 -15.11
N LYS A 928 14.66 13.99 -14.68
CA LYS A 928 14.89 14.55 -13.34
C LYS A 928 14.31 13.64 -12.25
N ALA A 929 13.15 13.04 -12.49
CA ALA A 929 12.57 12.00 -11.64
C ALA A 929 13.51 10.79 -11.49
N ALA A 930 14.13 10.35 -12.60
CA ALA A 930 15.14 9.30 -12.61
C ALA A 930 16.35 9.62 -11.73
N VAL A 931 16.84 10.86 -11.74
CA VAL A 931 17.93 11.29 -10.86
C VAL A 931 17.52 11.24 -9.40
N ALA A 932 16.31 11.72 -9.06
CA ALA A 932 15.79 11.67 -7.70
C ALA A 932 15.62 10.23 -7.19
N SER A 933 15.14 9.33 -8.06
CA SER A 933 15.05 7.89 -7.80
C SER A 933 16.42 7.29 -7.47
N ASN A 934 17.45 7.56 -8.28
CA ASN A 934 18.82 7.08 -8.02
C ASN A 934 19.37 7.63 -6.70
N GLN A 935 19.17 8.92 -6.43
CA GLN A 935 19.62 9.55 -5.19
C GLN A 935 19.00 8.88 -3.95
N LYS A 936 17.72 8.52 -4.01
CA LYS A 936 17.05 7.77 -2.93
C LYS A 936 17.73 6.43 -2.67
N GLY A 937 18.11 5.70 -3.73
CA GLY A 937 18.85 4.46 -3.62
C GLY A 937 20.20 4.61 -2.91
N ILE A 938 20.95 5.67 -3.28
CA ILE A 938 22.26 6.00 -2.69
C ILE A 938 22.13 6.26 -1.19
N GLU A 939 21.16 7.07 -0.78
CA GLU A 939 20.94 7.42 0.63
C GLU A 939 20.65 6.20 1.50
N LEU A 940 19.78 5.30 1.02
CA LEU A 940 19.40 4.10 1.75
C LEU A 940 20.55 3.09 1.86
N ILE A 941 21.34 2.90 0.78
CA ILE A 941 22.52 2.02 0.84
C ILE A 941 23.59 2.62 1.75
N ARG A 942 23.82 3.93 1.72
CA ARG A 942 24.73 4.60 2.66
C ARG A 942 24.31 4.42 4.12
N ALA A 943 23.00 4.47 4.39
CA ALA A 943 22.48 4.17 5.72
C ALA A 943 22.80 2.72 6.14
N LEU A 944 22.64 1.76 5.23
CA LEU A 944 22.99 0.36 5.45
C LEU A 944 24.51 0.16 5.69
N ILE A 945 25.36 0.85 4.92
CA ILE A 945 26.82 0.85 5.11
C ILE A 945 27.19 1.45 6.47
N LYS A 946 26.53 2.52 6.91
CA LYS A 946 26.75 3.10 8.24
C LYS A 946 26.34 2.16 9.38
N GLU A 947 25.35 1.31 9.13
CA GLU A 947 24.88 0.30 10.08
C GLU A 947 25.88 -0.86 10.20
N PHE A 948 26.18 -1.53 9.08
CA PHE A 948 26.90 -2.81 9.03
C PHE A 948 28.35 -2.74 8.55
N THR A 949 28.83 -1.58 8.07
CA THR A 949 30.11 -1.37 7.34
C THR A 949 30.11 -1.93 5.92
N TRP A 950 30.90 -1.31 5.04
CA TRP A 950 30.99 -1.72 3.62
C TRP A 950 31.40 -3.19 3.43
N PRO A 951 32.41 -3.75 4.14
CA PRO A 951 32.80 -5.16 3.96
C PRO A 951 31.67 -6.15 4.21
N VAL A 952 30.81 -5.89 5.20
CA VAL A 952 29.65 -6.76 5.48
C VAL A 952 28.60 -6.61 4.38
N VAL A 953 28.27 -5.37 3.97
CA VAL A 953 27.31 -5.12 2.89
C VAL A 953 27.77 -5.80 1.59
N GLN A 954 29.07 -5.71 1.27
CA GLN A 954 29.66 -6.34 0.09
C GLN A 954 29.62 -7.88 0.17
N LEU A 955 29.94 -8.47 1.32
CA LEU A 955 29.84 -9.92 1.52
C LEU A 955 28.44 -10.44 1.20
N TYR A 956 27.41 -9.82 1.80
CA TYR A 956 26.03 -10.25 1.60
C TYR A 956 25.49 -9.91 0.22
N MET A 957 25.98 -8.84 -0.42
CA MET A 957 25.69 -8.54 -1.82
C MET A 957 26.13 -9.69 -2.75
N HIS A 958 27.38 -10.14 -2.63
CA HIS A 958 27.86 -11.29 -3.42
C HIS A 958 27.16 -12.59 -3.04
N ALA A 959 26.91 -12.81 -1.74
CA ALA A 959 26.22 -14.02 -1.29
C ALA A 959 24.79 -14.14 -1.84
N ILE A 960 24.08 -13.01 -2.03
CA ILE A 960 22.76 -12.99 -2.69
C ILE A 960 22.89 -13.36 -4.16
N GLN A 961 23.88 -12.82 -4.86
CA GLN A 961 24.14 -13.15 -6.26
C GLN A 961 24.49 -14.64 -6.44
N ASP A 962 25.35 -15.17 -5.56
CA ASP A 962 25.74 -16.58 -5.55
C ASP A 962 24.55 -17.49 -5.24
N ASN A 963 23.71 -17.14 -4.25
CA ASN A 963 22.50 -17.89 -3.93
C ASN A 963 21.50 -17.90 -5.10
N ALA A 964 21.32 -16.75 -5.78
CA ALA A 964 20.46 -16.67 -6.95
C ALA A 964 20.99 -17.55 -8.10
N ALA A 965 22.29 -17.47 -8.40
CA ALA A 965 22.93 -18.30 -9.41
C ALA A 965 22.81 -19.80 -9.08
N GLN A 966 23.03 -20.18 -7.83
CA GLN A 966 22.93 -21.57 -7.39
C GLN A 966 21.48 -22.08 -7.47
N SER A 967 20.49 -21.26 -7.10
CA SER A 967 19.07 -21.59 -7.21
C SER A 967 18.67 -21.89 -8.66
N VAL A 968 19.15 -21.07 -9.62
CA VAL A 968 18.91 -21.30 -11.05
C VAL A 968 19.62 -22.56 -11.53
N ARG A 969 20.87 -22.80 -11.13
CA ARG A 969 21.61 -24.03 -11.47
C ARG A 969 20.86 -25.27 -10.98
N ASP A 970 20.33 -25.26 -9.77
CA ASP A 970 19.63 -26.42 -9.22
C ASP A 970 18.28 -26.65 -9.90
N LEU A 971 17.58 -25.58 -10.30
CA LEU A 971 16.42 -25.69 -11.18
C LEU A 971 16.79 -26.33 -12.52
N LEU A 972 17.87 -25.87 -13.17
CA LEU A 972 18.34 -26.38 -14.44
C LEU A 972 18.78 -27.85 -14.35
N LYS A 973 19.44 -28.28 -13.26
CA LYS A 973 19.74 -29.69 -13.00
C LYS A 973 18.48 -30.55 -12.93
N GLN A 974 17.44 -30.07 -12.24
CA GLN A 974 16.16 -30.79 -12.19
C GLN A 974 15.51 -30.91 -13.58
N PHE A 975 15.62 -29.88 -14.41
CA PHE A 975 15.18 -29.94 -15.80
C PHE A 975 16.02 -30.90 -16.64
N ALA A 976 17.35 -30.85 -16.53
CA ALA A 976 18.25 -31.75 -17.25
C ALA A 976 18.02 -33.22 -16.87
N ALA A 977 17.70 -33.51 -15.60
CA ALA A 977 17.34 -34.86 -15.15
C ALA A 977 16.04 -35.38 -15.78
N LYS A 978 15.12 -34.49 -16.18
CA LYS A 978 13.82 -34.84 -16.77
C LYS A 978 13.84 -34.90 -18.31
N ASN A 979 14.87 -34.35 -18.96
CA ASN A 979 14.97 -34.25 -20.41
C ASN A 979 16.17 -35.04 -20.94
N GLU A 980 15.98 -35.81 -22.02
CA GLU A 980 17.04 -36.68 -22.56
C GLU A 980 18.28 -35.86 -22.97
N GLY A 981 19.36 -36.01 -22.20
CA GLY A 981 20.65 -35.37 -22.47
C GLY A 981 20.75 -33.89 -22.10
N GLY A 982 19.77 -33.30 -21.42
CA GLY A 982 19.79 -31.89 -21.01
C GLY A 982 19.71 -30.89 -22.17
N VAL A 983 19.24 -31.32 -23.34
CA VAL A 983 19.12 -30.48 -24.54
C VAL A 983 17.66 -30.11 -24.80
N LEU A 984 17.41 -28.82 -25.03
CA LEU A 984 16.11 -28.29 -25.45
C LEU A 984 16.30 -27.52 -26.76
N GLU A 985 15.37 -27.69 -27.70
CA GLU A 985 15.40 -26.99 -28.98
C GLU A 985 14.01 -26.45 -29.32
N ALA A 986 13.96 -25.19 -29.75
CA ALA A 986 12.75 -24.55 -30.24
C ALA A 986 13.05 -23.77 -31.52
N THR A 987 12.07 -23.73 -32.43
CA THR A 987 12.09 -22.88 -33.61
C THR A 987 10.73 -22.23 -33.75
N GLU A 988 10.72 -20.91 -33.68
CA GLU A 988 9.55 -20.08 -33.96
C GLU A 988 9.78 -19.27 -35.23
N TYR A 989 8.72 -18.72 -35.79
CA TYR A 989 8.78 -17.93 -37.02
C TYR A 989 8.07 -16.60 -36.83
N ASN A 990 8.70 -15.54 -37.32
CA ASN A 990 8.03 -14.25 -37.50
C ASN A 990 6.90 -14.36 -38.55
N ASP A 991 6.02 -13.35 -38.57
CA ASP A 991 4.94 -13.24 -39.57
C ASP A 991 5.45 -13.21 -41.03
N ASP A 992 6.70 -12.80 -41.24
CA ASP A 992 7.41 -12.80 -42.53
C ASP A 992 8.11 -14.13 -42.86
N GLY A 993 8.07 -15.11 -41.95
CA GLY A 993 8.66 -16.43 -42.09
C GLY A 993 10.15 -16.52 -41.73
N ILE A 994 10.77 -15.46 -41.19
CA ILE A 994 12.15 -15.53 -40.68
C ILE A 994 12.18 -16.41 -39.41
N PRO A 995 13.03 -17.45 -39.33
CA PRO A 995 13.08 -18.33 -38.18
C PRO A 995 13.87 -17.71 -37.01
N PHE A 996 13.35 -17.87 -35.80
CA PHE A 996 14.07 -17.71 -34.54
C PHE A 996 14.35 -19.09 -33.93
N LYS A 997 15.63 -19.42 -33.77
CA LYS A 997 16.06 -20.73 -33.25
C LYS A 997 16.80 -20.56 -31.95
N LEU A 998 16.45 -21.39 -30.98
CA LEU A 998 17.17 -21.49 -29.72
C LEU A 998 17.43 -22.96 -29.39
N LYS A 999 18.68 -23.28 -29.14
CA LYS A 999 19.13 -24.52 -28.54
C LYS A 999 19.70 -24.25 -27.16
N VAL A 1000 19.15 -24.88 -26.13
CA VAL A 1000 19.67 -24.80 -24.76
C VAL A 1000 20.33 -26.13 -24.43
N THR A 1001 21.60 -26.11 -24.06
CA THR A 1001 22.34 -27.30 -23.59
C THR A 1001 22.69 -27.11 -22.12
N ILE A 1002 22.15 -27.97 -21.26
CA ILE A 1002 22.30 -27.89 -19.81
C ILE A 1002 23.25 -29.00 -19.32
N ASP A 1003 24.29 -28.61 -18.59
CA ASP A 1003 25.16 -29.53 -17.87
C ASP A 1003 24.41 -30.08 -16.64
N LYS A 1004 24.20 -31.40 -16.62
CA LYS A 1004 23.43 -32.09 -15.57
C LYS A 1004 24.12 -32.08 -14.21
N ASP A 1005 25.44 -31.91 -14.16
CA ASP A 1005 26.24 -32.02 -12.95
C ASP A 1005 26.47 -30.63 -12.34
N THR A 1006 26.76 -29.62 -13.16
CA THR A 1006 27.01 -28.24 -12.70
C THR A 1006 25.77 -27.35 -12.73
N GLY A 1007 24.77 -27.66 -13.56
CA GLY A 1007 23.63 -26.79 -13.84
C GLY A 1007 23.94 -25.59 -14.73
N ASP A 1008 25.14 -25.52 -15.32
CA ASP A 1008 25.44 -24.52 -16.35
C ASP A 1008 24.62 -24.76 -17.61
N ALA A 1009 24.25 -23.69 -18.31
CA ALA A 1009 23.52 -23.79 -19.56
C ALA A 1009 24.14 -22.90 -20.66
N VAL A 1010 24.20 -23.43 -21.87
CA VAL A 1010 24.57 -22.71 -23.08
C VAL A 1010 23.30 -22.45 -23.89
N PHE A 1011 23.00 -21.17 -24.12
CA PHE A 1011 21.89 -20.71 -24.97
C PHE A 1011 22.44 -20.34 -26.35
N ASP A 1012 22.24 -21.21 -27.32
CA ASP A 1012 22.74 -21.08 -28.69
C ASP A 1012 21.63 -20.64 -29.64
N PHE A 1013 21.72 -19.41 -30.15
CA PHE A 1013 20.81 -18.85 -31.14
C PHE A 1013 21.26 -19.10 -32.60
N THR A 1014 22.30 -19.90 -32.82
CA THR A 1014 22.80 -20.24 -34.15
C THR A 1014 21.70 -20.88 -35.00
N GLY A 1015 21.52 -20.35 -36.21
CA GLY A 1015 20.48 -20.79 -37.13
C GLY A 1015 19.20 -19.95 -37.07
N THR A 1016 19.12 -18.95 -36.19
CA THR A 1016 18.22 -17.80 -36.34
C THR A 1016 18.53 -17.09 -37.68
N GLY A 1017 17.50 -16.58 -38.34
CA GLY A 1017 17.61 -15.91 -39.63
C GLY A 1017 18.45 -14.62 -39.61
N PRO A 1018 18.68 -14.01 -40.79
CA PRO A 1018 19.42 -12.74 -40.88
C PRO A 1018 18.64 -11.58 -40.26
N GLU A 1019 19.31 -10.43 -40.11
CA GLU A 1019 18.67 -9.16 -39.73
C GLU A 1019 17.48 -8.83 -40.66
N HIS A 1020 16.41 -8.30 -40.07
CA HIS A 1020 15.22 -7.86 -40.79
C HIS A 1020 15.49 -6.51 -41.47
N SER A 1021 14.94 -6.28 -42.66
CA SER A 1021 15.16 -5.03 -43.41
C SER A 1021 14.46 -3.81 -42.82
N GLY A 1022 13.56 -4.01 -41.85
CA GLY A 1022 12.86 -2.98 -41.08
C GLY A 1022 13.33 -2.91 -39.63
N ASN A 1023 12.42 -2.60 -38.69
CA ASN A 1023 12.77 -2.36 -37.29
C ASN A 1023 12.62 -3.56 -36.34
N LEU A 1024 12.24 -4.73 -36.86
CA LEU A 1024 12.12 -5.98 -36.10
C LEU A 1024 13.49 -6.66 -35.88
N ASN A 1025 14.43 -5.92 -35.28
CA ASN A 1025 15.78 -6.39 -34.97
C ASN A 1025 16.03 -6.31 -33.45
N ALA A 1026 16.50 -7.40 -32.85
CA ALA A 1026 16.78 -7.46 -31.41
C ALA A 1026 18.30 -7.41 -31.15
N PRO A 1027 18.82 -6.38 -30.44
CA PRO A 1027 20.22 -6.37 -30.02
C PRO A 1027 20.54 -7.51 -29.03
N PRO A 1028 21.81 -7.89 -28.85
CA PRO A 1028 22.20 -8.97 -27.92
C PRO A 1028 21.69 -8.78 -26.48
N THR A 1029 21.53 -7.53 -26.05
CA THR A 1029 20.97 -7.13 -24.76
C THR A 1029 19.54 -7.65 -24.54
N CYS A 1030 18.73 -7.69 -25.60
CA CYS A 1030 17.40 -8.29 -25.56
C CYS A 1030 17.47 -9.79 -25.31
N SER A 1031 18.42 -10.50 -25.92
CA SER A 1031 18.60 -11.94 -25.69
C SER A 1031 18.97 -12.24 -24.24
N TYR A 1032 19.90 -11.48 -23.64
CA TYR A 1032 20.23 -11.62 -22.21
C TYR A 1032 19.02 -11.36 -21.32
N SER A 1033 18.18 -10.39 -21.68
CA SER A 1033 17.00 -10.08 -20.89
C SER A 1033 15.82 -11.04 -21.03
N VAL A 1034 15.79 -11.86 -22.07
CA VAL A 1034 14.79 -12.93 -22.22
C VAL A 1034 15.27 -14.23 -21.56
N ILE A 1035 16.58 -14.43 -21.43
CA ILE A 1035 17.17 -15.57 -20.73
C ILE A 1035 17.01 -15.43 -19.22
N MET A 1036 17.22 -14.22 -18.68
CA MET A 1036 16.90 -13.88 -17.29
C MET A 1036 15.39 -13.80 -17.09
#